data_AF-A0A3D2GYT4-F1
#
_entry.id   AF-A0A3D2GYT4-F1
#
_cell.length_a   1.000
_cell.length_b   1.000
_cell.length_c   1.000
_cell.angle_alpha   90.00
_cell.angle_beta   90.00
_cell.angle_gamma   90.00
#
_symmetry.space_group_name_H-M   'P 1'
#
loop_
_entity.id
_entity.type
_entity.pdbx_description
1 polymer ?
#
loop_
_entity_poly.entity_id
_entity_poly.type
_entity_poly.pdbx_seq_one_letter_code
_entity_poly.pdbx_strand_id
1 'polypeptide(L)'
;MDDQNRCMRCMGQKDSQQETCPACGFSEKDFVPEKHHLQPHTILKGQYLVGCALGEGGFGITYIGWDMFLHIPVAIKEYFPSGVVIRDQGQHTVSVFAGKDEESFLQGRSSFFREAQKVAKFDNNVGVVSVKNCFLENGTAYIIMEYISGINLGAYAELHGGKLTFTETLKLLRTPILTLEELHRASTWHRDISPENLMLTKDGKVKLIDFGSAMESDREKKTRVLMIRAGYSPVEMYSSTGEDGPYSDVYSMAATIYKLITGVTPPPATDRLDNDPLVPPSALGVKDISHAQEAALLKGMAVQVKSRYQTMEEFFDGLYGKNAPAPAPSQHQKRLLIGIAALLVLIMVGVGVLLGRGSQSVLVGLAPTEIPTDAPTEIPTALPTEAPTEAPTAIPTEAPTATPVPSAVETALRDFLNANGCAIAADEAIPADALARIGGVRLLEGNIDFTFLTDEGELEYRDSFYMNPWRRDDSQTPDVRGEALTTEMNLSDFACFPNLQYLGVWDKRVTNLDALSKLPRLTTLVLDHCGLTESDLLTIAQHAPLLTTLNISNSGITSVAALASLTKLERLMISNTGVTTLTPLANLTIRQLMTENTAIVSINELRGTRLAKCIRQWNCPIVTDGYDLLGEMPQLEEVTINGDESTDKSLVLDLSPLANAQNLVWLDVGHVGVQDINFVSRLPNLRYLLIATSNLTSMMIGEATLPENLAYIDFGGNRITSLEELHLERLQKLEYISLHANFITDFSPLEQCTATETWITDQHSPDMLMGWLGTSLREALNLPPKAFITQKMLDNVIGVTVRDGEIEWVFYEEQKNHDAWQRREREVNNWGKYIDKYSDNWSDPLFLMPNPTDADLPTMNPDLFDLSELQYFRHLHYFQLRNQQAEGTWVLPKLPIHWLILSNCGLTDADMPYITAINVDDGDRYNELYSLNLGNNAITSLSGMERLATLNVLLVQRNSISDLSPLSDLTRIHLLNISWNPAITSIEPLAQGMRETLVNLDMAGLAVDLTPVGGMENLDHLRIGDDWNSHRIALDLAPLSGLTGLKYLHVLGAKVDNVEAISSMSGLICINLQNCGLTSAKLTALNGHPLTTEINLERNFLRTLDGLDLSTLPQLKEIALDGNAISDFSMFDGTAITVYGQDWQNTAY
;
A
#
# COMPACT_ATOMS: atom_id res chain seq x y z
N MET A 1 -36.03 25.60 -10.03
CA MET A 1 -37.21 24.86 -10.52
C MET A 1 -38.07 24.56 -9.30
N ASP A 2 -39.39 24.62 -9.42
CA ASP A 2 -40.29 24.34 -8.30
C ASP A 2 -40.37 22.82 -8.06
N ASP A 3 -39.62 22.31 -7.08
CA ASP A 3 -39.58 20.89 -6.73
C ASP A 3 -40.88 20.40 -6.08
N GLN A 4 -41.83 21.30 -5.75
CA GLN A 4 -43.12 20.93 -5.16
C GLN A 4 -44.06 20.21 -6.15
N ASN A 5 -43.82 20.34 -7.45
CA ASN A 5 -44.72 19.86 -8.50
C ASN A 5 -44.11 18.67 -9.27
N ARG A 6 -43.88 17.55 -8.56
CA ARG A 6 -43.34 16.30 -9.10
C ARG A 6 -44.29 15.14 -8.92
N CYS A 7 -44.24 14.18 -9.84
CA CYS A 7 -44.98 12.92 -9.70
C CYS A 7 -44.26 12.00 -8.70
N MET A 8 -44.95 11.58 -7.63
CA MET A 8 -44.37 10.71 -6.59
C MET A 8 -43.99 9.30 -7.05
N ARG A 9 -44.35 8.87 -8.26
CA ARG A 9 -43.98 7.55 -8.81
C ARG A 9 -42.78 7.57 -9.75
N CYS A 10 -42.59 8.64 -10.52
CA CYS A 10 -41.49 8.73 -11.50
C CYS A 10 -40.55 9.91 -11.28
N MET A 11 -40.84 10.78 -10.30
CA MET A 11 -40.13 12.03 -9.99
C MET A 11 -40.04 13.05 -11.14
N GLY A 12 -40.77 12.78 -12.24
CA GLY A 12 -40.91 13.70 -13.35
C GLY A 12 -41.75 14.92 -12.97
N GLN A 13 -41.44 16.06 -13.56
CA GLN A 13 -42.18 17.30 -13.36
C GLN A 13 -43.62 17.15 -13.86
N LYS A 14 -44.58 17.67 -13.10
CA LYS A 14 -46.01 17.56 -13.37
C LYS A 14 -46.66 18.92 -13.13
N ASP A 15 -47.65 19.29 -13.93
CA ASP A 15 -48.43 20.51 -13.67
C ASP A 15 -49.36 20.28 -12.47
N SER A 16 -49.50 21.26 -11.58
CA SER A 16 -50.34 21.19 -10.38
C SER A 16 -51.82 20.98 -10.72
N GLN A 17 -52.26 21.31 -11.94
CA GLN A 17 -53.63 21.07 -12.42
C GLN A 17 -53.88 19.69 -13.02
N GLN A 18 -52.83 18.90 -13.29
CA GLN A 18 -52.98 17.57 -13.85
C GLN A 18 -53.27 16.57 -12.72
N GLU A 19 -54.34 15.78 -12.82
CA GLU A 19 -54.62 14.72 -11.82
C GLU A 19 -53.72 13.49 -12.03
N THR A 20 -53.53 13.12 -13.29
CA THR A 20 -52.70 11.97 -13.69
C THR A 20 -51.37 12.44 -14.28
N CYS A 21 -50.27 11.79 -13.92
CA CYS A 21 -48.95 12.08 -14.49
C CYS A 21 -48.92 11.71 -15.99
N PRO A 22 -48.57 12.65 -16.90
CA PRO A 22 -48.53 12.36 -18.33
C PRO A 22 -47.38 11.42 -18.72
N ALA A 23 -46.33 11.32 -17.89
CA ALA A 23 -45.16 10.51 -18.19
C ALA A 23 -45.32 9.03 -17.80
N CYS A 24 -46.01 8.73 -16.69
CA CYS A 24 -46.14 7.36 -16.17
C CYS A 24 -47.59 6.91 -15.90
N GLY A 25 -48.59 7.76 -16.12
CA GLY A 25 -49.99 7.45 -15.89
C GLY A 25 -50.40 7.37 -14.41
N PHE A 26 -49.52 7.75 -13.47
CA PHE A 26 -49.80 7.68 -12.03
C PHE A 26 -50.78 8.77 -11.57
N SER A 27 -51.82 8.36 -10.82
CA SER A 27 -52.78 9.22 -10.14
C SER A 27 -52.60 9.04 -8.63
N GLU A 28 -52.26 10.12 -7.94
CA GLU A 28 -52.00 10.08 -6.48
C GLU A 28 -53.31 9.96 -5.67
N LYS A 29 -54.44 10.43 -6.22
CA LYS A 29 -55.76 10.28 -5.59
C LYS A 29 -56.19 8.82 -5.43
N ASP A 30 -55.72 7.96 -6.32
CA ASP A 30 -56.09 6.54 -6.35
C ASP A 30 -55.02 5.65 -5.67
N PHE A 31 -53.96 6.26 -5.13
CA PHE A 31 -52.85 5.54 -4.51
C PHE A 31 -53.01 5.53 -2.99
N VAL A 32 -53.01 4.33 -2.41
CA VAL A 32 -52.99 4.12 -0.97
C VAL A 32 -51.68 3.38 -0.64
N PRO A 33 -50.68 4.06 -0.05
CA PRO A 33 -49.45 3.39 0.37
C PRO A 33 -49.73 2.41 1.51
N GLU A 34 -48.91 1.35 1.62
CA GLU A 34 -48.99 0.43 2.75
C GLU A 34 -48.70 1.17 4.07
N LYS A 35 -49.31 0.71 5.15
CA LYS A 35 -49.29 1.44 6.44
C LYS A 35 -47.89 1.62 7.02
N HIS A 36 -46.98 0.70 6.76
CA HIS A 36 -45.61 0.71 7.26
C HIS A 36 -44.62 1.42 6.32
N HIS A 37 -45.04 1.81 5.12
CA HIS A 37 -44.23 2.60 4.19
C HIS A 37 -44.16 4.06 4.64
N LEU A 38 -43.04 4.71 4.35
CA LEU A 38 -42.99 6.17 4.36
C LEU A 38 -44.03 6.73 3.38
N GLN A 39 -44.70 7.80 3.81
CA GLN A 39 -45.69 8.46 2.96
C GLN A 39 -44.96 9.22 1.84
N PRO A 40 -45.50 9.22 0.61
CA PRO A 40 -45.02 10.14 -0.41
C PRO A 40 -45.03 11.58 0.12
N HIS A 41 -44.05 12.37 -0.30
CA HIS A 41 -43.73 13.71 0.20
C HIS A 41 -43.03 13.79 1.56
N THR A 42 -42.73 12.68 2.25
CA THR A 42 -41.82 12.73 3.39
C THR A 42 -40.45 13.26 2.96
N ILE A 43 -39.90 14.22 3.72
CA ILE A 43 -38.56 14.77 3.47
C ILE A 43 -37.62 14.18 4.51
N LEU A 44 -36.60 13.47 4.06
CA LEU A 44 -35.53 12.93 4.90
C LEU A 44 -34.33 13.86 4.87
N LYS A 45 -33.69 14.08 6.03
CA LYS A 45 -32.51 14.92 6.22
C LYS A 45 -32.64 16.35 5.66
N GLY A 46 -33.86 16.85 5.53
CA GLY A 46 -34.15 18.13 4.87
C GLY A 46 -33.79 18.19 3.38
N GLN A 47 -33.41 17.07 2.74
CA GLN A 47 -32.82 17.04 1.40
C GLN A 47 -33.50 16.06 0.44
N TYR A 48 -33.94 14.89 0.93
CA TYR A 48 -34.45 13.82 0.07
C TYR A 48 -35.96 13.73 0.16
N LEU A 49 -36.65 14.12 -0.92
CA LEU A 49 -38.09 13.97 -1.04
C LEU A 49 -38.42 12.52 -1.41
N VAL A 50 -39.15 11.82 -0.54
CA VAL A 50 -39.55 10.42 -0.70
C VAL A 50 -40.80 10.33 -1.56
N GLY A 51 -40.81 9.39 -2.51
CA GLY A 51 -41.96 9.02 -3.32
C GLY A 51 -42.52 7.65 -2.98
N CYS A 52 -43.08 6.99 -3.98
CA CYS A 52 -43.66 5.66 -3.84
C CYS A 52 -42.58 4.61 -3.55
N ALA A 53 -42.95 3.57 -2.80
CA ALA A 53 -42.13 2.37 -2.68
C ALA A 53 -41.95 1.71 -4.06
N LEU A 54 -40.69 1.42 -4.40
CA LEU A 54 -40.29 0.65 -5.59
C LEU A 54 -40.33 -0.85 -5.32
N GLY A 55 -40.03 -1.25 -4.08
CA GLY A 55 -40.06 -2.64 -3.65
C GLY A 55 -39.80 -2.78 -2.15
N GLU A 56 -40.23 -3.91 -1.59
CA GLU A 56 -40.07 -4.25 -0.18
C GLU A 56 -39.55 -5.68 -0.06
N GLY A 57 -38.51 -5.86 0.75
CA GLY A 57 -37.95 -7.16 1.10
C GLY A 57 -38.00 -7.41 2.60
N GLY A 58 -37.53 -8.59 3.04
CA GLY A 58 -37.59 -8.98 4.45
C GLY A 58 -36.81 -8.07 5.41
N PHE A 59 -35.85 -7.28 4.91
CA PHE A 59 -34.93 -6.47 5.72
C PHE A 59 -35.00 -4.97 5.43
N GLY A 60 -35.79 -4.53 4.45
CA GLY A 60 -35.85 -3.13 4.07
C GLY A 60 -36.83 -2.80 2.96
N ILE A 61 -37.14 -1.50 2.87
CA ILE A 61 -38.05 -0.93 1.87
C ILE A 61 -37.24 0.01 0.98
N THR A 62 -37.41 -0.08 -0.33
CA THR A 62 -36.76 0.81 -1.29
C THR A 62 -37.79 1.74 -1.90
N TYR A 63 -37.55 3.05 -1.86
CA TYR A 63 -38.41 4.10 -2.41
C TYR A 63 -37.72 4.81 -3.57
N ILE A 64 -38.50 5.34 -4.50
CA ILE A 64 -38.00 6.37 -5.41
C ILE A 64 -37.94 7.69 -4.63
N GLY A 65 -36.91 8.49 -4.86
CA GLY A 65 -36.77 9.79 -4.23
C GLY A 65 -36.21 10.85 -5.17
N TRP A 66 -36.24 12.08 -4.69
CA TRP A 66 -35.65 13.23 -5.36
C TRP A 66 -34.68 13.93 -4.42
N ASP A 67 -33.42 14.06 -4.84
CA ASP A 67 -32.46 14.91 -4.15
C ASP A 67 -32.78 16.36 -4.49
N MET A 68 -33.34 17.09 -3.54
CA MET A 68 -33.75 18.49 -3.73
C MET A 68 -32.57 19.44 -3.85
N PHE A 69 -31.37 19.04 -3.41
CA PHE A 69 -30.16 19.84 -3.54
C PHE A 69 -29.50 19.64 -4.91
N LEU A 70 -29.34 18.38 -5.32
CA LEU A 70 -28.73 18.04 -6.62
C LEU A 70 -29.73 18.10 -7.79
N HIS A 71 -31.03 18.20 -7.51
CA HIS A 71 -32.13 18.14 -8.48
C HIS A 71 -32.05 16.90 -9.41
N ILE A 72 -31.87 15.72 -8.82
CA ILE A 72 -31.79 14.43 -9.54
C ILE A 72 -32.58 13.32 -8.83
N PRO A 73 -33.07 12.30 -9.55
CA PRO A 73 -33.72 11.17 -8.92
C PRO A 73 -32.70 10.28 -8.19
N VAL A 74 -33.14 9.70 -7.08
CA VAL A 74 -32.36 8.78 -6.23
C VAL A 74 -33.22 7.58 -5.82
N ALA A 75 -32.57 6.47 -5.47
CA ALA A 75 -33.23 5.35 -4.80
C ALA A 75 -32.90 5.44 -3.30
N ILE A 76 -33.90 5.29 -2.44
CA ILE A 76 -33.78 5.41 -0.99
C ILE A 76 -34.09 4.05 -0.39
N LYS A 77 -33.10 3.35 0.14
CA LYS A 77 -33.30 2.06 0.84
C LYS A 77 -33.33 2.32 2.33
N GLU A 78 -34.44 1.99 2.97
CA GLU A 78 -34.66 2.06 4.41
C GLU A 78 -34.44 0.68 5.03
N TYR A 79 -33.69 0.60 6.13
CA TYR A 79 -33.61 -0.60 6.94
C TYR A 79 -34.95 -0.82 7.67
N PHE A 80 -35.65 -1.90 7.34
CA PHE A 80 -36.97 -2.19 7.87
C PHE A 80 -37.15 -3.71 7.97
N PRO A 81 -36.61 -4.35 9.01
CA PRO A 81 -36.73 -5.80 9.20
C PRO A 81 -38.19 -6.18 9.55
N SER A 82 -38.88 -6.75 8.57
CA SER A 82 -40.29 -7.11 8.65
C SER A 82 -40.55 -8.05 9.83
N GLY A 83 -41.51 -7.70 10.68
CA GLY A 83 -41.88 -8.49 11.87
C GLY A 83 -40.97 -8.31 13.09
N VAL A 84 -39.93 -7.47 12.99
CA VAL A 84 -39.09 -7.04 14.13
C VAL A 84 -39.42 -5.61 14.54
N VAL A 85 -39.75 -4.77 13.57
CA VAL A 85 -40.09 -3.36 13.80
C VAL A 85 -41.53 -3.02 13.38
N ILE A 86 -42.04 -1.93 13.96
CA ILE A 86 -43.28 -1.27 13.58
C ILE A 86 -43.01 0.19 13.27
N ARG A 87 -43.89 0.78 12.46
CA ARG A 87 -44.03 2.22 12.32
C ARG A 87 -45.38 2.62 12.89
N ASP A 88 -45.40 3.57 13.81
CA ASP A 88 -46.65 4.04 14.43
C ASP A 88 -47.45 4.91 13.47
N GLN A 89 -48.78 4.84 13.52
CA GLN A 89 -49.64 5.53 12.55
C GLN A 89 -49.53 7.06 12.71
N GLY A 90 -49.02 7.73 11.68
CA GLY A 90 -48.83 9.18 11.66
C GLY A 90 -47.45 9.66 12.12
N GLN A 91 -46.54 8.75 12.46
CA GLN A 91 -45.15 9.05 12.79
C GLN A 91 -44.23 8.47 11.70
N HIS A 92 -43.11 9.15 11.42
CA HIS A 92 -42.08 8.61 10.52
C HIS A 92 -41.19 7.58 11.23
N THR A 93 -41.18 7.56 12.57
CA THR A 93 -40.27 6.77 13.41
C THR A 93 -40.57 5.27 13.43
N VAL A 94 -39.51 4.48 13.30
CA VAL A 94 -39.49 3.01 13.41
C VAL A 94 -39.10 2.62 14.85
N SER A 95 -39.86 1.70 15.45
CA SER A 95 -39.60 1.16 16.80
C SER A 95 -39.63 -0.36 16.80
N VAL A 96 -38.86 -0.98 17.69
CA VAL A 96 -38.78 -2.45 17.82
C VAL A 96 -40.01 -2.98 18.56
N PHE A 97 -40.58 -4.10 18.11
CA PHE A 97 -41.67 -4.78 18.82
C PHE A 97 -41.26 -5.13 20.26
N ALA A 98 -42.15 -4.88 21.23
CA ALA A 98 -41.95 -5.28 22.61
C ALA A 98 -41.72 -6.80 22.74
N GLY A 99 -40.59 -7.19 23.35
CA GLY A 99 -40.19 -8.60 23.52
C GLY A 99 -39.34 -9.19 22.37
N LYS A 100 -38.95 -8.39 21.38
CA LYS A 100 -37.90 -8.74 20.41
C LYS A 100 -36.54 -8.22 20.87
N ASP A 101 -35.48 -8.88 20.41
CA ASP A 101 -34.11 -8.53 20.75
C ASP A 101 -33.68 -7.23 20.06
N GLU A 102 -33.68 -6.14 20.84
CA GLU A 102 -33.25 -4.81 20.41
C GLU A 102 -31.77 -4.79 20.01
N GLU A 103 -30.94 -5.63 20.63
CA GLU A 103 -29.53 -5.77 20.28
C GLU A 103 -29.36 -6.33 18.87
N SER A 104 -30.11 -7.38 18.51
CA SER A 104 -30.16 -7.92 17.15
C SER A 104 -30.62 -6.90 16.11
N PHE A 105 -31.58 -6.03 16.46
CA PHE A 105 -32.00 -4.94 15.58
C PHE A 105 -30.88 -3.92 15.32
N LEU A 106 -30.18 -3.49 16.38
CA LEU A 106 -29.06 -2.56 16.30
C LEU A 106 -27.86 -3.15 15.55
N GLN A 107 -27.59 -4.45 15.72
CA GLN A 107 -26.58 -5.19 14.97
C GLN A 107 -26.93 -5.27 13.48
N GLY A 108 -28.18 -5.60 13.14
CA GLY A 108 -28.65 -5.62 11.76
C GLY A 108 -28.61 -4.23 11.09
N ARG A 109 -28.95 -3.16 11.84
CA ARG A 109 -28.82 -1.77 11.37
C ARG A 109 -27.36 -1.40 11.10
N SER A 110 -26.43 -1.86 11.94
CA SER A 110 -24.99 -1.68 11.71
C SER A 110 -24.49 -2.47 10.49
N SER A 111 -24.99 -3.69 10.27
CA SER A 111 -24.69 -4.46 9.06
C SER A 111 -25.21 -3.79 7.78
N PHE A 112 -26.38 -3.16 7.85
CA PHE A 112 -26.94 -2.38 6.75
C PHE A 112 -26.07 -1.16 6.39
N PHE A 113 -25.44 -0.48 7.36
CA PHE A 113 -24.43 0.55 7.04
C PHE A 113 -23.19 -0.01 6.36
N ARG A 114 -22.72 -1.19 6.80
CA ARG A 114 -21.56 -1.86 6.18
C ARG A 114 -21.85 -2.23 4.72
N GLU A 115 -23.10 -2.56 4.37
CA GLU A 115 -23.51 -2.74 2.96
C GLU A 115 -23.18 -1.49 2.14
N ALA A 116 -23.59 -0.30 2.58
CA ALA A 116 -23.32 0.95 1.89
C ALA A 116 -21.82 1.21 1.70
N GLN A 117 -21.01 0.89 2.72
CA GLN A 117 -19.55 1.04 2.66
C GLN A 117 -18.89 0.07 1.67
N LYS A 118 -19.37 -1.18 1.58
CA LYS A 118 -18.88 -2.18 0.62
C LYS A 118 -19.12 -1.71 -0.82
N VAL A 119 -20.31 -1.18 -1.10
CA VAL A 119 -20.65 -0.66 -2.43
C VAL A 119 -19.84 0.59 -2.78
N ALA A 120 -19.64 1.50 -1.83
CA ALA A 120 -18.90 2.74 -2.04
C ALA A 120 -17.44 2.53 -2.49
N LYS A 121 -16.81 1.38 -2.15
CA LYS A 121 -15.46 1.02 -2.63
C LYS A 121 -15.39 0.87 -4.17
N PHE A 122 -16.52 0.56 -4.80
CA PHE A 122 -16.62 0.27 -6.23
C PHE A 122 -17.35 1.37 -7.01
N ASP A 123 -17.45 2.60 -6.49
CA ASP A 123 -18.21 3.69 -7.12
C ASP A 123 -17.71 4.07 -8.54
N ASN A 124 -16.45 3.78 -8.85
CA ASN A 124 -15.87 3.95 -10.19
C ASN A 124 -16.23 2.82 -11.19
N ASN A 125 -16.86 1.73 -10.72
CA ASN A 125 -17.23 0.59 -11.55
C ASN A 125 -18.60 0.79 -12.18
N VAL A 126 -18.65 0.91 -13.50
CA VAL A 126 -19.90 1.15 -14.26
C VAL A 126 -20.94 0.03 -14.15
N GLY A 127 -20.55 -1.16 -13.71
CA GLY A 127 -21.44 -2.31 -13.51
C GLY A 127 -22.01 -2.43 -12.09
N VAL A 128 -21.64 -1.53 -11.17
CA VAL A 128 -22.12 -1.51 -9.78
C VAL A 128 -23.03 -0.29 -9.57
N VAL A 129 -24.03 -0.41 -8.69
CA VAL A 129 -24.87 0.71 -8.26
C VAL A 129 -24.07 1.69 -7.39
N SER A 130 -24.13 2.99 -7.68
CA SER A 130 -23.45 4.01 -6.88
C SER A 130 -24.20 4.36 -5.58
N VAL A 131 -23.48 4.44 -4.47
CA VAL A 131 -23.99 4.98 -3.19
C VAL A 131 -23.62 6.45 -3.07
N LYS A 132 -24.60 7.31 -2.82
CA LYS A 132 -24.44 8.76 -2.71
C LYS A 132 -24.39 9.25 -1.27
N ASN A 133 -25.14 8.62 -0.37
CA ASN A 133 -25.21 9.02 1.03
C ASN A 133 -25.74 7.87 1.90
N CYS A 134 -25.47 7.92 3.20
CA CYS A 134 -26.15 7.07 4.19
C CYS A 134 -26.31 7.83 5.50
N PHE A 135 -27.42 7.62 6.22
CA PHE A 135 -27.69 8.34 7.47
C PHE A 135 -28.70 7.61 8.37
N LEU A 136 -28.71 8.01 9.64
CA LEU A 136 -29.67 7.57 10.64
C LEU A 136 -30.73 8.66 10.82
N GLU A 137 -31.99 8.28 10.74
CA GLU A 137 -33.15 9.14 11.00
C GLU A 137 -34.35 8.25 11.34
N ASN A 138 -35.38 8.79 12.00
CA ASN A 138 -36.63 8.05 12.25
C ASN A 138 -36.42 6.68 12.95
N GLY A 139 -35.43 6.56 13.85
CA GLY A 139 -35.12 5.30 14.54
C GLY A 139 -34.47 4.21 13.67
N THR A 140 -34.24 4.46 12.39
CA THR A 140 -33.68 3.50 11.43
C THR A 140 -32.53 4.08 10.58
N ALA A 141 -32.05 3.33 9.60
CA ALA A 141 -30.99 3.70 8.68
C ALA A 141 -31.50 3.83 7.24
N TYR A 142 -30.91 4.76 6.49
CA TYR A 142 -31.20 4.99 5.08
C TYR A 142 -29.92 4.98 4.25
N ILE A 143 -29.97 4.36 3.07
CA ILE A 143 -28.93 4.42 2.03
C ILE A 143 -29.53 5.10 0.81
N ILE A 144 -28.88 6.18 0.38
CA ILE A 144 -29.21 6.91 -0.84
C ILE A 144 -28.30 6.42 -1.95
N MET A 145 -28.91 5.91 -3.02
CA MET A 145 -28.23 5.35 -4.18
C MET A 145 -28.62 6.08 -5.45
N GLU A 146 -27.86 5.89 -6.52
CA GLU A 146 -28.35 6.28 -7.84
C GLU A 146 -29.68 5.58 -8.15
N TYR A 147 -30.61 6.34 -8.76
CA TYR A 147 -31.83 5.74 -9.29
C TYR A 147 -31.55 5.15 -10.66
N ILE A 148 -31.58 3.82 -10.77
CA ILE A 148 -31.41 3.13 -12.05
C ILE A 148 -32.73 3.17 -12.83
N SER A 149 -32.79 4.03 -13.84
CA SER A 149 -33.92 4.10 -14.77
C SER A 149 -33.91 2.89 -15.71
N GLY A 150 -34.70 1.87 -15.36
CA GLY A 150 -34.65 0.56 -16.00
C GLY A 150 -35.62 -0.45 -15.39
N ILE A 151 -35.45 -1.72 -15.73
CA ILE A 151 -36.15 -2.85 -15.11
C ILE A 151 -35.14 -3.95 -14.80
N ASN A 152 -35.44 -4.82 -13.84
CA ASN A 152 -34.58 -5.97 -13.59
C ASN A 152 -34.71 -7.03 -14.70
N LEU A 153 -33.73 -7.94 -14.80
CA LEU A 153 -33.70 -8.95 -15.85
C LEU A 153 -34.82 -9.99 -15.73
N GLY A 154 -35.38 -10.21 -14.54
CA GLY A 154 -36.57 -11.05 -14.34
C GLY A 154 -37.78 -10.48 -15.08
N ALA A 155 -38.14 -9.23 -14.78
CA ALA A 155 -39.20 -8.49 -15.45
C ALA A 155 -38.93 -8.33 -16.95
N TYR A 156 -37.68 -8.10 -17.36
CA TYR A 156 -37.32 -8.04 -18.78
C TYR A 156 -37.61 -9.38 -19.48
N ALA A 157 -37.26 -10.52 -18.88
CA ALA A 157 -37.56 -11.84 -19.44
C ALA A 157 -39.08 -12.08 -19.53
N GLU A 158 -39.87 -11.68 -18.53
CA GLU A 158 -41.34 -11.79 -18.56
C GLU A 158 -41.95 -11.00 -19.71
N LEU A 159 -41.50 -9.77 -19.95
CA LEU A 159 -41.92 -8.95 -21.09
C LEU A 159 -41.57 -9.58 -22.45
N HIS A 160 -40.58 -10.48 -22.48
CA HIS A 160 -40.15 -11.22 -23.68
C HIS A 160 -40.70 -12.65 -23.75
N GLY A 161 -41.78 -12.95 -23.02
CA GLY A 161 -42.45 -14.25 -23.06
C GLY A 161 -41.90 -15.27 -22.05
N GLY A 162 -41.28 -14.80 -20.99
CA GLY A 162 -40.82 -15.59 -19.84
C GLY A 162 -39.42 -16.18 -19.98
N LYS A 163 -38.74 -15.98 -21.12
CA LYS A 163 -37.35 -16.42 -21.37
C LYS A 163 -36.70 -15.60 -22.48
N LEU A 164 -35.37 -15.56 -22.48
CA LEU A 164 -34.55 -14.89 -23.47
C LEU A 164 -33.79 -15.91 -24.34
N THR A 165 -33.29 -15.46 -25.49
CA THR A 165 -32.34 -16.27 -26.27
C THR A 165 -30.99 -16.33 -25.54
N PHE A 166 -30.27 -17.45 -25.65
CA PHE A 166 -28.97 -17.60 -25.00
C PHE A 166 -27.99 -16.50 -25.46
N THR A 167 -28.02 -16.16 -26.74
CA THR A 167 -27.19 -15.11 -27.34
C THR A 167 -27.48 -13.73 -26.74
N GLU A 168 -28.75 -13.41 -26.52
CA GLU A 168 -29.15 -12.14 -25.89
C GLU A 168 -28.77 -12.12 -24.40
N THR A 169 -28.99 -13.22 -23.68
CA THR A 169 -28.60 -13.35 -22.28
C THR A 169 -27.09 -13.11 -22.08
N LEU A 170 -26.23 -13.71 -22.89
CA LEU A 170 -24.78 -13.47 -22.79
C LEU A 170 -24.40 -12.02 -23.15
N LYS A 171 -25.08 -11.38 -24.10
CA LYS A 171 -24.81 -9.97 -24.39
C LYS A 171 -25.10 -9.08 -23.17
N LEU A 172 -26.21 -9.32 -22.49
CA LEU A 172 -26.63 -8.57 -21.31
C LEU A 172 -25.71 -8.83 -20.11
N LEU A 173 -25.29 -10.09 -19.91
CA LEU A 173 -24.54 -10.50 -18.71
C LEU A 173 -23.02 -10.36 -18.83
N ARG A 174 -22.50 -9.95 -20.00
CA ARG A 174 -21.05 -9.74 -20.17
C ARG A 174 -20.47 -8.78 -19.15
N THR A 175 -21.08 -7.60 -18.98
CA THR A 175 -20.61 -6.59 -18.02
C THR A 175 -20.73 -7.08 -16.57
N PRO A 176 -21.89 -7.59 -16.10
CA PRO A 176 -22.01 -8.16 -14.75
C PRO A 176 -20.98 -9.24 -14.42
N ILE A 177 -20.65 -10.12 -15.36
CA ILE A 177 -19.65 -11.17 -15.14
C ILE A 177 -18.25 -10.58 -14.94
N LEU A 178 -17.85 -9.60 -15.76
CA LEU A 178 -16.57 -8.89 -15.61
C LEU A 178 -16.54 -8.05 -14.32
N THR A 179 -17.67 -7.46 -13.93
CA THR A 179 -17.79 -6.74 -12.66
C THR A 179 -17.61 -7.68 -11.47
N LEU A 180 -18.22 -8.87 -11.47
CA LEU A 180 -18.02 -9.85 -10.40
C LEU A 180 -16.58 -10.34 -10.32
N GLU A 181 -15.91 -10.51 -11.45
CA GLU A 181 -14.48 -10.83 -11.49
C GLU A 181 -13.64 -9.75 -10.78
N GLU A 182 -13.94 -8.47 -11.02
CA GLU A 182 -13.27 -7.35 -10.35
C GLU A 182 -13.54 -7.31 -8.85
N LEU A 183 -14.79 -7.54 -8.44
CA LEU A 183 -15.18 -7.68 -7.03
C LEU A 183 -14.40 -8.82 -6.36
N HIS A 184 -14.26 -9.96 -7.05
CA HIS A 184 -13.53 -11.12 -6.54
C HIS A 184 -12.03 -10.86 -6.38
N ARG A 185 -11.40 -10.10 -7.29
CA ARG A 185 -10.00 -9.66 -7.14
C ARG A 185 -9.79 -8.72 -5.96
N ALA A 186 -10.83 -7.98 -5.57
CA ALA A 186 -10.86 -7.16 -4.36
C ALA A 186 -11.35 -7.94 -3.12
N SER A 187 -11.30 -9.28 -3.16
CA SER A 187 -11.73 -10.19 -2.09
C SER A 187 -13.15 -9.95 -1.59
N THR A 188 -14.05 -9.45 -2.45
CA THR A 188 -15.46 -9.18 -2.15
C THR A 188 -16.37 -10.12 -2.95
N TRP A 189 -17.22 -10.90 -2.28
CA TRP A 189 -18.18 -11.81 -2.94
C TRP A 189 -19.61 -11.29 -2.78
N HIS A 190 -20.43 -11.32 -3.83
CA HIS A 190 -21.77 -10.71 -3.85
C HIS A 190 -22.84 -11.56 -3.13
N ARG A 191 -22.83 -12.88 -3.32
CA ARG A 191 -23.60 -13.92 -2.61
C ARG A 191 -25.13 -13.93 -2.82
N ASP A 192 -25.72 -12.90 -3.44
CA ASP A 192 -27.15 -12.85 -3.82
C ASP A 192 -27.35 -12.49 -5.31
N ILE A 193 -26.66 -13.19 -6.21
CA ILE A 193 -26.84 -12.97 -7.66
C ILE A 193 -28.11 -13.68 -8.13
N SER A 194 -29.03 -12.91 -8.73
CA SER A 194 -30.27 -13.40 -9.33
C SER A 194 -30.79 -12.44 -10.41
N PRO A 195 -31.77 -12.82 -11.24
CA PRO A 195 -32.37 -11.90 -12.22
C PRO A 195 -32.95 -10.61 -11.61
N GLU A 196 -33.38 -10.65 -10.35
CA GLU A 196 -33.97 -9.50 -9.65
C GLU A 196 -32.92 -8.47 -9.22
N ASN A 197 -31.69 -8.93 -8.98
CA ASN A 197 -30.57 -8.09 -8.53
C ASN A 197 -29.68 -7.60 -9.69
N LEU A 198 -30.17 -7.72 -10.92
CA LEU A 198 -29.52 -7.28 -12.15
C LEU A 198 -30.44 -6.30 -12.88
N MET A 199 -30.10 -5.01 -12.82
CA MET A 199 -30.90 -3.93 -13.40
C MET A 199 -30.44 -3.61 -14.82
N LEU A 200 -31.33 -3.81 -15.80
CA LEU A 200 -31.15 -3.36 -17.17
C LEU A 200 -31.59 -1.90 -17.29
N THR A 201 -30.62 -1.03 -17.54
CA THR A 201 -30.80 0.39 -17.77
C THR A 201 -31.42 0.67 -19.14
N LYS A 202 -32.03 1.85 -19.32
CA LYS A 202 -32.55 2.28 -20.64
C LYS A 202 -31.48 2.42 -21.73
N ASP A 203 -30.22 2.65 -21.37
CA ASP A 203 -29.07 2.66 -22.30
C ASP A 203 -28.53 1.25 -22.62
N GLY A 204 -29.19 0.19 -22.13
CA GLY A 204 -28.89 -1.20 -22.49
C GLY A 204 -27.74 -1.82 -21.70
N LYS A 205 -27.35 -1.23 -20.57
CA LYS A 205 -26.32 -1.76 -19.66
C LYS A 205 -26.97 -2.49 -18.50
N VAL A 206 -26.28 -3.49 -17.95
CA VAL A 206 -26.74 -4.21 -16.76
C VAL A 206 -25.85 -3.83 -15.58
N LYS A 207 -26.49 -3.42 -14.47
CA LYS A 207 -25.82 -3.12 -13.20
C LYS A 207 -26.24 -4.10 -12.11
N LEU A 208 -25.30 -4.47 -11.25
CA LEU A 208 -25.54 -5.21 -10.02
C LEU A 208 -26.14 -4.27 -8.96
N ILE A 209 -27.21 -4.74 -8.31
CA ILE A 209 -27.83 -4.07 -7.17
C ILE A 209 -27.89 -5.02 -5.97
N ASP A 210 -28.06 -4.46 -4.78
CA ASP A 210 -28.28 -5.17 -3.52
C ASP A 210 -27.08 -6.00 -3.01
N PHE A 211 -26.24 -5.35 -2.20
CA PHE A 211 -25.01 -5.94 -1.65
C PHE A 211 -25.20 -6.40 -0.19
N GLY A 212 -26.44 -6.51 0.29
CA GLY A 212 -26.76 -6.84 1.69
C GLY A 212 -26.23 -8.19 2.15
N SER A 213 -25.84 -9.06 1.22
CA SER A 213 -25.25 -10.39 1.49
C SER A 213 -23.73 -10.45 1.24
N ALA A 214 -23.13 -9.36 0.76
CA ALA A 214 -21.74 -9.35 0.30
C ALA A 214 -20.73 -9.51 1.45
N MET A 215 -19.62 -10.21 1.23
CA MET A 215 -18.65 -10.56 2.28
C MET A 215 -17.20 -10.33 1.81
N GLU A 216 -16.33 -9.94 2.75
CA GLU A 216 -14.88 -9.88 2.58
C GLU A 216 -14.19 -11.09 3.23
N SER A 217 -13.19 -11.68 2.58
CA SER A 217 -12.71 -13.06 2.78
C SER A 217 -12.31 -13.46 4.21
N ASP A 218 -11.89 -12.55 5.10
CA ASP A 218 -11.38 -12.92 6.43
C ASP A 218 -11.87 -12.14 7.66
N ARG A 219 -12.51 -10.96 7.49
CA ARG A 219 -12.85 -10.10 8.65
C ARG A 219 -14.20 -10.42 9.32
N GLU A 220 -15.11 -11.14 8.66
CA GLU A 220 -16.54 -11.20 9.05
C GLU A 220 -17.09 -12.60 9.43
N LYS A 221 -16.24 -13.61 9.64
CA LYS A 221 -16.68 -15.01 9.87
C LYS A 221 -17.55 -15.22 11.13
N LYS A 222 -17.56 -14.28 12.10
CA LYS A 222 -18.31 -14.42 13.38
C LYS A 222 -19.75 -13.90 13.37
N THR A 223 -20.18 -13.08 12.40
CA THR A 223 -21.53 -12.47 12.33
C THR A 223 -22.27 -12.91 11.07
N ARG A 224 -22.35 -14.22 10.81
CA ARG A 224 -22.96 -14.78 9.59
C ARG A 224 -24.50 -14.69 9.63
N VAL A 225 -25.10 -13.78 8.86
CA VAL A 225 -26.51 -13.89 8.43
C VAL A 225 -26.53 -14.67 7.12
N LEU A 226 -27.12 -15.87 7.12
CA LEU A 226 -27.23 -16.72 5.93
C LEU A 226 -28.43 -16.27 5.09
N MET A 227 -28.18 -15.57 3.99
CA MET A 227 -29.20 -15.19 3.01
C MET A 227 -29.25 -16.27 1.93
N ILE A 228 -30.34 -17.05 1.93
CA ILE A 228 -30.53 -18.19 1.03
C ILE A 228 -31.65 -17.91 0.05
N ARG A 229 -31.36 -18.02 -1.23
CA ARG A 229 -32.33 -17.93 -2.32
C ARG A 229 -32.45 -19.28 -3.01
N ALA A 230 -33.59 -19.94 -2.82
CA ALA A 230 -33.85 -21.27 -3.38
C ALA A 230 -33.62 -21.30 -4.90
N GLY A 231 -32.82 -22.26 -5.38
CA GLY A 231 -32.45 -22.42 -6.79
C GLY A 231 -31.25 -21.58 -7.25
N TYR A 232 -30.89 -20.51 -6.54
CA TYR A 232 -29.75 -19.63 -6.88
C TYR A 232 -28.58 -19.79 -5.91
N SER A 233 -28.84 -19.95 -4.62
CA SER A 233 -27.77 -20.15 -3.64
C SER A 233 -27.21 -21.58 -3.71
N PRO A 234 -25.88 -21.75 -3.74
CA PRO A 234 -25.22 -23.05 -3.74
C PRO A 234 -25.21 -23.68 -2.34
N VAL A 235 -24.96 -24.99 -2.27
CA VAL A 235 -25.13 -25.78 -1.03
C VAL A 235 -24.20 -25.35 0.11
N GLU A 236 -22.99 -24.89 -0.19
CA GLU A 236 -22.02 -24.42 0.81
C GLU A 236 -22.53 -23.20 1.60
N MET A 237 -23.43 -22.40 1.02
CA MET A 237 -24.03 -21.26 1.70
C MET A 237 -25.09 -21.66 2.73
N TYR A 238 -25.60 -22.90 2.72
CA TYR A 238 -26.63 -23.37 3.66
C TYR A 238 -26.03 -23.75 5.03
N SER A 239 -24.71 -23.81 5.16
CA SER A 239 -24.02 -24.14 6.41
C SER A 239 -23.33 -22.92 7.01
N SER A 240 -23.50 -22.73 8.33
CA SER A 240 -22.74 -21.72 9.10
C SER A 240 -21.24 -22.06 9.25
N THR A 241 -20.82 -23.27 8.83
CA THR A 241 -19.42 -23.71 8.76
C THR A 241 -18.92 -23.91 7.34
N GLY A 242 -19.78 -23.75 6.33
CA GLY A 242 -19.37 -23.83 4.93
C GLY A 242 -18.44 -22.67 4.58
N GLU A 243 -17.38 -22.95 3.84
CA GLU A 243 -16.54 -21.93 3.21
C GLU A 243 -17.17 -21.59 1.86
N ASP A 244 -17.60 -20.35 1.71
CA ASP A 244 -17.97 -19.77 0.42
C ASP A 244 -16.78 -19.01 -0.16
N GLY A 245 -16.85 -18.72 -1.45
CA GLY A 245 -15.79 -18.02 -2.18
C GLY A 245 -16.27 -17.57 -3.56
N PRO A 246 -15.36 -17.16 -4.46
CA PRO A 246 -15.71 -16.74 -5.83
C PRO A 246 -16.57 -17.77 -6.58
N TYR A 247 -16.31 -19.05 -6.36
CA TYR A 247 -17.09 -20.18 -6.90
C TYR A 247 -18.56 -20.21 -6.47
N SER A 248 -18.94 -19.58 -5.36
CA SER A 248 -20.34 -19.48 -4.92
C SER A 248 -21.12 -18.46 -5.77
N ASP A 249 -20.48 -17.35 -6.15
CA ASP A 249 -21.04 -16.38 -7.10
C ASP A 249 -21.11 -16.95 -8.52
N VAL A 250 -20.13 -17.78 -8.92
CA VAL A 250 -20.16 -18.53 -10.19
C VAL A 250 -21.44 -19.37 -10.29
N TYR A 251 -21.79 -20.12 -9.24
CA TYR A 251 -23.02 -20.92 -9.23
C TYR A 251 -24.26 -20.04 -9.39
N SER A 252 -24.33 -18.95 -8.63
CA SER A 252 -25.48 -18.04 -8.63
C SER A 252 -25.66 -17.36 -9.99
N MET A 253 -24.55 -16.97 -10.66
CA MET A 253 -24.56 -16.44 -12.02
C MET A 253 -24.97 -17.51 -13.05
N ALA A 254 -24.47 -18.75 -12.93
CA ALA A 254 -24.86 -19.85 -13.79
C ALA A 254 -26.36 -20.21 -13.65
N ALA A 255 -26.88 -20.23 -12.41
CA ALA A 255 -28.30 -20.40 -12.12
C ALA A 255 -29.16 -19.26 -12.71
N THR A 256 -28.65 -18.04 -12.68
CA THR A 256 -29.29 -16.85 -13.29
C THR A 256 -29.39 -17.00 -14.81
N ILE A 257 -28.29 -17.39 -15.49
CA ILE A 257 -28.30 -17.67 -16.93
C ILE A 257 -29.30 -18.78 -17.25
N TYR A 258 -29.29 -19.88 -16.49
CA TYR A 258 -30.22 -21.00 -16.67
C TYR A 258 -31.68 -20.55 -16.59
N LYS A 259 -32.05 -19.76 -15.57
CA LYS A 259 -33.40 -19.23 -15.43
C LYS A 259 -33.80 -18.38 -16.63
N LEU A 260 -32.93 -17.46 -17.05
CA LEU A 260 -33.24 -16.51 -18.13
C LEU A 260 -33.45 -17.21 -19.47
N ILE A 261 -32.69 -18.28 -19.78
CA ILE A 261 -32.78 -18.95 -21.09
C ILE A 261 -33.84 -20.06 -21.12
N THR A 262 -34.12 -20.71 -20.00
CA THR A 262 -35.09 -21.82 -19.93
C THR A 262 -36.49 -21.35 -19.51
N GLY A 263 -36.58 -20.25 -18.77
CA GLY A 263 -37.77 -19.80 -18.05
C GLY A 263 -38.04 -20.58 -16.75
N VAL A 264 -37.28 -21.65 -16.47
CA VAL A 264 -37.48 -22.54 -15.33
C VAL A 264 -36.47 -22.20 -14.23
N THR A 265 -36.95 -22.06 -13.00
CA THR A 265 -36.05 -21.88 -11.84
C THR A 265 -35.36 -23.21 -11.56
N PRO A 266 -34.02 -23.25 -11.41
CA PRO A 266 -33.30 -24.48 -11.08
C PRO A 266 -33.81 -25.11 -9.78
N PRO A 267 -33.80 -26.46 -9.67
CA PRO A 267 -34.03 -27.13 -8.39
C PRO A 267 -33.07 -26.60 -7.31
N PRO A 268 -33.53 -26.43 -6.04
CA PRO A 268 -32.67 -26.02 -4.94
C PRO A 268 -31.42 -26.89 -4.82
N ALA A 269 -30.26 -26.30 -4.51
CA ALA A 269 -28.98 -27.01 -4.46
C ALA A 269 -28.98 -28.17 -3.44
N THR A 270 -29.73 -28.03 -2.34
CA THR A 270 -29.94 -29.07 -1.33
C THR A 270 -30.61 -30.32 -1.90
N ASP A 271 -31.54 -30.14 -2.84
CA ASP A 271 -32.32 -31.23 -3.43
C ASP A 271 -31.54 -31.96 -4.53
N ARG A 272 -30.40 -31.39 -4.95
CA ARG A 272 -29.51 -31.92 -5.99
C ARG A 272 -28.36 -32.77 -5.44
N LEU A 273 -28.24 -32.93 -4.11
CA LEU A 273 -27.11 -33.60 -3.44
C LEU A 273 -27.07 -35.12 -3.70
N ASP A 274 -28.20 -35.80 -3.55
CA ASP A 274 -28.26 -37.27 -3.67
C ASP A 274 -28.51 -37.72 -5.12
N ASN A 275 -29.37 -36.99 -5.82
CA ASN A 275 -29.69 -37.18 -7.22
C ASN A 275 -29.91 -35.79 -7.82
N ASP A 276 -29.28 -35.47 -8.94
CA ASP A 276 -29.37 -34.13 -9.54
C ASP A 276 -30.50 -34.09 -10.58
N PRO A 277 -31.69 -33.54 -10.26
CA PRO A 277 -32.81 -33.42 -11.20
C PRO A 277 -32.63 -32.30 -12.24
N LEU A 278 -31.50 -31.58 -12.27
CA LEU A 278 -31.31 -30.47 -13.20
C LEU A 278 -31.36 -30.96 -14.65
N VAL A 279 -32.33 -30.46 -15.41
CA VAL A 279 -32.50 -30.80 -16.83
C VAL A 279 -31.63 -29.87 -17.69
N PRO A 280 -30.84 -30.38 -18.65
CA PRO A 280 -30.05 -29.53 -19.55
C PRO A 280 -30.91 -28.55 -20.38
N PRO A 281 -30.46 -27.31 -20.63
CA PRO A 281 -31.20 -26.31 -21.42
C PRO A 281 -31.66 -26.80 -22.81
N SER A 282 -30.84 -27.59 -23.51
CA SER A 282 -31.17 -28.16 -24.81
C SER A 282 -32.38 -29.08 -24.77
N ALA A 283 -32.55 -29.85 -23.68
CA ALA A 283 -33.71 -30.70 -23.45
C ALA A 283 -34.98 -29.89 -23.12
N LEU A 284 -34.84 -28.64 -22.66
CA LEU A 284 -35.93 -27.68 -22.45
C LEU A 284 -36.21 -26.81 -23.68
N GLY A 285 -35.56 -27.10 -24.82
CA GLY A 285 -35.84 -26.46 -26.10
C GLY A 285 -35.05 -25.18 -26.38
N VAL A 286 -33.95 -24.92 -25.66
CA VAL A 286 -32.99 -23.84 -25.99
C VAL A 286 -32.12 -24.30 -27.16
N LYS A 287 -32.18 -23.59 -28.29
CA LYS A 287 -31.57 -24.01 -29.57
C LYS A 287 -30.32 -23.25 -29.97
N ASP A 288 -30.12 -22.04 -29.44
CA ASP A 288 -29.02 -21.15 -29.79
C ASP A 288 -27.82 -21.24 -28.82
N ILE A 289 -27.79 -22.27 -27.98
CA ILE A 289 -26.66 -22.62 -27.11
C ILE A 289 -25.85 -23.76 -27.75
N SER A 290 -24.54 -23.62 -27.86
CA SER A 290 -23.68 -24.72 -28.32
C SER A 290 -23.49 -25.78 -27.23
N HIS A 291 -23.13 -27.02 -27.59
CA HIS A 291 -22.83 -28.07 -26.60
C HIS A 291 -21.69 -27.68 -25.64
N ALA A 292 -20.70 -26.94 -26.14
CA ALA A 292 -19.61 -26.38 -25.37
C ALA A 292 -20.11 -25.41 -24.28
N GLN A 293 -20.96 -24.46 -24.67
CA GLN A 293 -21.54 -23.46 -23.77
C GLN A 293 -22.53 -24.09 -22.78
N GLU A 294 -23.31 -25.08 -23.21
CA GLU A 294 -24.18 -25.85 -22.32
C GLU A 294 -23.38 -26.61 -21.27
N ALA A 295 -22.27 -27.24 -21.67
CA ALA A 295 -21.36 -27.92 -20.73
C ALA A 295 -20.73 -26.93 -19.73
N ALA A 296 -20.31 -25.75 -20.18
CA ALA A 296 -19.79 -24.70 -19.31
C ALA A 296 -20.84 -24.19 -18.31
N LEU A 297 -22.07 -23.94 -18.77
CA LEU A 297 -23.18 -23.52 -17.92
C LEU A 297 -23.49 -24.58 -16.84
N LEU A 298 -23.57 -25.86 -17.23
CA LEU A 298 -23.82 -26.95 -16.29
C LEU A 298 -22.64 -27.17 -15.32
N LYS A 299 -21.39 -26.96 -15.76
CA LYS A 299 -20.22 -26.99 -14.89
C LYS A 299 -20.25 -25.85 -13.86
N GLY A 300 -20.66 -24.64 -14.26
CA GLY A 300 -20.90 -23.52 -13.34
C GLY A 300 -21.96 -23.85 -12.28
N MET A 301 -22.96 -24.66 -12.63
CA MET A 301 -24.02 -25.12 -11.70
C MET A 301 -23.71 -26.44 -10.98
N ALA A 302 -22.46 -26.92 -10.97
CA ALA A 302 -22.09 -28.14 -10.28
C ALA A 302 -22.33 -28.00 -8.75
N VAL A 303 -22.99 -28.99 -8.16
CA VAL A 303 -23.31 -29.01 -6.72
C VAL A 303 -22.02 -29.07 -5.88
N GLN A 304 -21.05 -29.91 -6.28
CA GLN A 304 -19.76 -29.99 -5.61
C GLN A 304 -18.84 -28.86 -6.04
N VAL A 305 -18.35 -28.06 -5.08
CA VAL A 305 -17.42 -26.93 -5.31
C VAL A 305 -16.23 -27.33 -6.19
N LYS A 306 -15.57 -28.45 -5.91
CA LYS A 306 -14.39 -28.94 -6.67
C LYS A 306 -14.68 -29.26 -8.14
N SER A 307 -15.95 -29.48 -8.50
CA SER A 307 -16.37 -29.75 -9.88
C SER A 307 -16.82 -28.49 -10.63
N ARG A 308 -16.89 -27.35 -9.93
CA ARG A 308 -17.29 -26.05 -10.44
C ARG A 308 -16.08 -25.26 -10.94
N TYR A 309 -16.30 -24.24 -11.75
CA TYR A 309 -15.28 -23.21 -11.99
C TYR A 309 -14.94 -22.50 -10.68
N GLN A 310 -13.66 -22.26 -10.44
CA GLN A 310 -13.19 -21.69 -9.18
C GLN A 310 -13.22 -20.16 -9.20
N THR A 311 -13.13 -19.55 -10.39
CA THR A 311 -13.17 -18.10 -10.57
C THR A 311 -14.22 -17.69 -11.60
N MET A 312 -14.66 -16.44 -11.53
CA MET A 312 -15.58 -15.87 -12.53
C MET A 312 -14.92 -15.75 -13.92
N GLU A 313 -13.60 -15.57 -13.97
CA GLU A 313 -12.79 -15.57 -15.20
C GLU A 313 -12.86 -16.93 -15.92
N GLU A 314 -12.62 -18.04 -15.22
CA GLU A 314 -12.72 -19.38 -15.81
C GLU A 314 -14.13 -19.67 -16.36
N PHE A 315 -15.16 -19.18 -15.65
CA PHE A 315 -16.55 -19.31 -16.09
C PHE A 315 -16.84 -18.44 -17.33
N PHE A 316 -16.29 -17.22 -17.36
CA PHE A 316 -16.36 -16.34 -18.52
C PHE A 316 -15.73 -17.01 -19.74
N ASP A 317 -14.54 -17.58 -19.63
CA ASP A 317 -13.88 -18.28 -20.73
C ASP A 317 -14.68 -19.49 -21.22
N GLY A 318 -15.32 -20.22 -20.31
CA GLY A 318 -16.21 -21.33 -20.67
C GLY A 318 -17.42 -20.90 -21.51
N LEU A 319 -17.95 -19.69 -21.29
CA LEU A 319 -19.13 -19.16 -21.99
C LEU A 319 -18.81 -18.35 -23.25
N TYR A 320 -17.74 -17.56 -23.23
CA TYR A 320 -17.35 -16.59 -24.28
C TYR A 320 -16.12 -17.00 -25.10
N GLY A 321 -15.31 -17.96 -24.64
CA GLY A 321 -14.10 -18.41 -25.33
C GLY A 321 -14.37 -19.13 -26.65
N LYS A 322 -13.46 -18.98 -27.63
CA LYS A 322 -13.60 -19.56 -28.98
C LYS A 322 -13.42 -21.07 -29.07
N ASN A 323 -13.03 -21.76 -27.99
CA ASN A 323 -12.85 -23.21 -27.95
C ASN A 323 -13.10 -23.72 -26.51
N ALA A 324 -14.33 -24.05 -26.13
CA ALA A 324 -14.56 -24.69 -24.84
C ALA A 324 -14.14 -26.18 -24.89
N PRO A 325 -13.60 -26.77 -23.81
CA PRO A 325 -13.19 -28.17 -23.78
C PRO A 325 -14.39 -29.11 -23.96
N ALA A 326 -14.19 -30.20 -24.71
CA ALA A 326 -15.21 -31.23 -24.88
C ALA A 326 -15.64 -31.83 -23.51
N PRO A 327 -16.93 -32.14 -23.32
CA PRO A 327 -17.42 -32.65 -22.04
C PRO A 327 -16.73 -33.96 -21.67
N ALA A 328 -16.35 -34.10 -20.40
CA ALA A 328 -15.81 -35.34 -19.87
C ALA A 328 -16.83 -36.49 -20.08
N PRO A 329 -16.40 -37.68 -20.52
CA PRO A 329 -17.32 -38.76 -20.87
C PRO A 329 -18.13 -39.23 -19.67
N SER A 330 -19.44 -39.43 -19.89
CA SER A 330 -20.38 -39.90 -18.87
C SER A 330 -19.91 -41.24 -18.25
N GLN A 331 -20.33 -41.55 -17.02
CA GLN A 331 -20.03 -42.84 -16.37
C GLN A 331 -20.38 -44.05 -17.25
N HIS A 332 -21.36 -43.90 -18.14
CA HIS A 332 -21.75 -44.92 -19.11
C HIS A 332 -20.69 -45.10 -20.22
N GLN A 333 -20.09 -44.01 -20.71
CA GLN A 333 -18.99 -44.04 -21.67
C GLN A 333 -17.67 -44.51 -21.04
N LYS A 334 -17.39 -44.20 -19.77
CA LYS A 334 -16.26 -44.80 -19.03
C LYS A 334 -16.45 -46.31 -18.87
N ARG A 335 -17.67 -46.79 -18.57
CA ARG A 335 -17.98 -48.23 -18.53
C ARG A 335 -17.87 -48.91 -19.90
N LEU A 336 -18.24 -48.20 -20.97
CA LEU A 336 -18.08 -48.68 -22.35
C LEU A 336 -16.60 -48.75 -22.77
N LEU A 337 -15.79 -47.74 -22.44
CA LEU A 337 -14.33 -47.71 -22.69
C LEU A 337 -13.57 -48.72 -21.83
N ILE A 338 -13.95 -48.91 -20.57
CA ILE A 338 -13.41 -49.99 -19.71
C ILE A 338 -13.84 -51.35 -20.24
N GLY A 339 -15.07 -51.48 -20.75
CA GLY A 339 -15.55 -52.70 -21.42
C GLY A 339 -14.80 -53.01 -22.71
N ILE A 340 -14.52 -52.00 -23.54
CA ILE A 340 -13.74 -52.14 -24.78
C ILE A 340 -12.26 -52.45 -24.46
N ALA A 341 -11.68 -51.80 -23.44
CA ALA A 341 -10.33 -52.09 -22.97
C ALA A 341 -10.22 -53.50 -22.37
N ALA A 342 -11.21 -53.95 -21.59
CA ALA A 342 -11.27 -55.31 -21.07
C ALA A 342 -11.45 -56.35 -22.19
N LEU A 343 -12.23 -56.03 -23.23
CA LEU A 343 -12.39 -56.89 -24.41
C LEU A 343 -11.09 -56.97 -25.23
N LEU A 344 -10.37 -55.85 -25.40
CA LEU A 344 -9.07 -55.81 -26.07
C LEU A 344 -7.98 -56.56 -25.28
N VAL A 345 -7.99 -56.46 -23.95
CA VAL A 345 -7.10 -57.26 -23.08
C VAL A 345 -7.47 -58.74 -23.13
N LEU A 346 -8.75 -59.11 -23.19
CA LEU A 346 -9.19 -60.51 -23.36
C LEU A 346 -8.83 -61.07 -24.74
N ILE A 347 -8.88 -60.25 -25.80
CA ILE A 347 -8.43 -60.62 -27.15
C ILE A 347 -6.90 -60.77 -27.16
N MET A 348 -6.15 -59.86 -26.51
CA MET A 348 -4.68 -59.93 -26.40
C MET A 348 -4.20 -61.11 -25.55
N VAL A 349 -4.91 -61.44 -24.46
CA VAL A 349 -4.64 -62.63 -23.62
C VAL A 349 -5.08 -63.92 -24.34
N GLY A 350 -6.18 -63.88 -25.10
CA GLY A 350 -6.64 -65.01 -25.94
C GLY A 350 -5.68 -65.33 -27.10
N VAL A 351 -5.07 -64.31 -27.71
CA VAL A 351 -4.04 -64.47 -28.76
C VAL A 351 -2.68 -64.86 -28.15
N GLY A 352 -2.34 -64.36 -26.95
CA GLY A 352 -1.12 -64.72 -26.23
C GLY A 352 -1.09 -66.15 -25.68
N VAL A 353 -2.24 -66.73 -25.32
CA VAL A 353 -2.36 -68.12 -24.84
C VAL A 353 -2.33 -69.15 -25.98
N LEU A 354 -2.46 -68.73 -27.24
CA LEU A 354 -2.39 -69.61 -28.41
C LEU A 354 -0.98 -69.78 -29.01
N LEU A 355 0.03 -69.01 -28.59
CA LEU A 355 1.35 -68.99 -29.23
C LEU A 355 2.58 -69.14 -28.30
N GLY A 356 2.41 -69.62 -27.07
CA GLY A 356 3.56 -69.80 -26.17
C GLY A 356 3.43 -70.98 -25.21
N ARG A 357 3.67 -72.20 -25.69
CA ARG A 357 3.93 -73.36 -24.83
C ARG A 357 5.32 -73.94 -25.10
N GLY A 358 6.10 -74.01 -24.03
CA GLY A 358 7.24 -74.91 -23.84
C GLY A 358 8.59 -74.17 -23.84
N SER A 359 9.50 -74.34 -22.89
CA SER A 359 9.57 -75.19 -21.69
C SER A 359 10.74 -74.63 -20.86
N GLN A 360 10.60 -74.56 -19.53
CA GLN A 360 11.77 -74.50 -18.64
C GLN A 360 12.23 -75.92 -18.35
N SER A 361 13.54 -76.16 -18.30
CA SER A 361 14.21 -76.76 -17.12
C SER A 361 15.67 -77.18 -17.39
N VAL A 362 16.55 -76.96 -16.39
CA VAL A 362 17.62 -77.88 -15.89
C VAL A 362 19.12 -77.50 -16.06
N LEU A 363 19.73 -77.23 -14.88
CA LEU A 363 21.04 -77.64 -14.26
C LEU A 363 22.44 -77.18 -14.76
N VAL A 364 23.19 -76.62 -13.77
CA VAL A 364 24.57 -76.93 -13.29
C VAL A 364 25.81 -76.48 -14.10
N GLY A 365 26.55 -75.51 -13.53
CA GLY A 365 27.88 -75.70 -12.92
C GLY A 365 29.17 -75.75 -13.75
N LEU A 366 30.17 -75.00 -13.25
CA LEU A 366 31.65 -75.16 -13.35
C LEU A 366 32.42 -74.46 -14.51
N ALA A 367 33.50 -73.76 -14.12
CA ALA A 367 34.64 -73.30 -14.93
C ALA A 367 35.57 -74.51 -15.30
N PRO A 368 36.75 -74.40 -15.99
CA PRO A 368 37.46 -73.27 -16.64
C PRO A 368 38.08 -73.56 -18.05
N THR A 369 38.83 -72.57 -18.59
CA THR A 369 40.02 -72.62 -19.51
C THR A 369 39.94 -72.86 -21.04
N GLU A 370 40.71 -72.00 -21.74
CA GLU A 370 41.50 -72.17 -23.00
C GLU A 370 40.96 -71.87 -24.43
N ILE A 371 41.93 -71.44 -25.25
CA ILE A 371 42.04 -70.72 -26.56
C ILE A 371 42.06 -71.72 -27.76
N PRO A 372 41.66 -71.44 -29.04
CA PRO A 372 42.51 -70.86 -30.15
C PRO A 372 41.76 -69.99 -31.21
N THR A 373 42.33 -68.92 -31.78
CA THR A 373 43.24 -68.77 -32.95
C THR A 373 42.62 -69.04 -34.34
N ASP A 374 42.58 -68.03 -35.23
CA ASP A 374 43.16 -68.12 -36.60
C ASP A 374 43.18 -66.77 -37.37
N ALA A 375 44.25 -66.62 -38.16
CA ALA A 375 44.64 -65.46 -39.00
C ALA A 375 44.15 -65.62 -40.48
N PRO A 376 44.56 -64.78 -41.47
CA PRO A 376 45.94 -64.76 -42.02
C PRO A 376 46.52 -63.38 -42.43
N THR A 377 47.74 -63.43 -42.99
CA THR A 377 48.84 -62.44 -43.10
C THR A 377 49.27 -62.21 -44.57
N GLU A 378 49.99 -61.10 -44.89
CA GLU A 378 51.20 -60.93 -45.78
C GLU A 378 51.42 -59.40 -46.09
N ILE A 379 52.52 -58.65 -45.78
CA ILE A 379 54.00 -58.64 -46.09
C ILE A 379 54.32 -58.14 -47.55
N PRO A 380 55.38 -57.32 -47.90
CA PRO A 380 56.75 -57.17 -47.34
C PRO A 380 57.46 -55.77 -47.22
N THR A 381 58.38 -55.73 -46.24
CA THR A 381 59.82 -55.35 -46.19
C THR A 381 60.56 -54.60 -47.34
N ALA A 382 61.37 -53.58 -46.98
CA ALA A 382 62.79 -53.43 -47.41
C ALA A 382 63.59 -52.40 -46.55
N LEU A 383 64.79 -52.81 -46.14
CA LEU A 383 65.93 -52.03 -45.58
C LEU A 383 66.87 -51.58 -46.74
N PRO A 384 67.79 -50.59 -46.60
CA PRO A 384 69.10 -50.83 -45.96
C PRO A 384 69.77 -49.65 -45.20
N THR A 385 70.77 -50.09 -44.42
CA THR A 385 71.91 -49.50 -43.69
C THR A 385 72.68 -48.35 -44.36
N GLU A 386 73.16 -47.37 -43.59
CA GLU A 386 74.60 -47.06 -43.35
C GLU A 386 74.82 -45.86 -42.41
N ALA A 387 75.85 -45.98 -41.55
CA ALA A 387 76.39 -44.92 -40.69
C ALA A 387 77.39 -44.04 -41.47
N PRO A 388 77.80 -42.86 -40.96
CA PRO A 388 79.06 -42.84 -40.20
C PRO A 388 79.16 -41.83 -39.03
N THR A 389 79.98 -42.24 -38.06
CA THR A 389 81.05 -41.58 -37.27
C THR A 389 81.19 -40.05 -37.14
N GLU A 390 81.66 -39.68 -35.92
CA GLU A 390 82.43 -38.50 -35.47
C GLU A 390 81.69 -37.36 -34.76
N ALA A 391 82.03 -37.19 -33.47
CA ALA A 391 81.80 -35.99 -32.66
C ALA A 391 82.73 -34.85 -33.13
N PRO A 392 82.37 -33.59 -32.86
CA PRO A 392 83.10 -32.93 -31.77
C PRO A 392 82.23 -32.03 -30.88
N THR A 393 82.63 -32.05 -29.61
CA THR A 393 82.61 -30.98 -28.62
C THR A 393 82.51 -29.56 -29.19
N ALA A 394 81.44 -28.85 -28.85
CA ALA A 394 81.48 -27.41 -28.61
C ALA A 394 80.30 -27.03 -27.69
N ILE A 395 80.63 -26.83 -26.43
CA ILE A 395 79.82 -26.11 -25.47
C ILE A 395 79.62 -24.70 -26.04
N PRO A 396 78.41 -24.15 -26.17
CA PRO A 396 78.24 -22.72 -26.08
C PRO A 396 78.40 -22.38 -24.60
N THR A 397 79.66 -22.16 -24.20
CA THR A 397 79.97 -21.40 -23.00
C THR A 397 79.65 -19.96 -23.34
N GLU A 398 78.38 -19.61 -23.23
CA GLU A 398 77.92 -18.29 -22.89
C GLU A 398 76.66 -18.54 -22.09
N ALA A 399 76.77 -18.42 -20.76
CA ALA A 399 75.63 -18.08 -19.95
C ALA A 399 74.89 -16.94 -20.68
N PRO A 400 73.55 -16.90 -20.69
CA PRO A 400 72.91 -15.66 -21.05
C PRO A 400 73.50 -14.63 -20.09
N THR A 401 74.34 -13.74 -20.63
CA THR A 401 74.73 -12.53 -19.94
C THR A 401 73.41 -11.96 -19.48
N ALA A 402 73.14 -12.04 -18.17
CA ALA A 402 71.87 -11.66 -17.62
C ALA A 402 71.57 -10.29 -18.22
N THR A 403 70.47 -10.18 -18.97
CA THR A 403 69.96 -8.89 -19.40
C THR A 403 69.98 -8.03 -18.15
N PRO A 404 70.74 -6.91 -18.13
CA PRO A 404 70.86 -6.11 -16.92
C PRO A 404 69.45 -5.81 -16.45
N VAL A 405 69.14 -6.18 -15.21
CA VAL A 405 67.82 -5.91 -14.66
C VAL A 405 67.69 -4.38 -14.69
N PRO A 406 66.65 -3.83 -15.32
CA PRO A 406 66.48 -2.38 -15.38
C PRO A 406 66.48 -1.81 -13.97
N SER A 407 67.23 -0.73 -13.74
CA SER A 407 67.57 -0.30 -12.38
C SER A 407 66.36 -0.13 -11.47
N ALA A 408 65.20 0.26 -12.03
CA ALA A 408 63.98 0.43 -11.26
C ALA A 408 63.29 -0.90 -10.89
N VAL A 409 63.30 -1.90 -11.78
CA VAL A 409 62.81 -3.27 -11.48
C VAL A 409 63.78 -3.97 -10.53
N GLU A 410 65.09 -3.75 -10.69
CA GLU A 410 66.13 -4.29 -9.82
C GLU A 410 66.01 -3.73 -8.40
N THR A 411 65.82 -2.42 -8.27
CA THR A 411 65.66 -1.76 -6.97
C THR A 411 64.41 -2.27 -6.25
N ALA A 412 63.25 -2.29 -6.93
CA ALA A 412 62.00 -2.77 -6.34
C ALA A 412 62.08 -4.25 -5.91
N LEU A 413 62.68 -5.11 -6.74
CA LEU A 413 62.86 -6.52 -6.42
C LEU A 413 63.82 -6.71 -5.23
N ARG A 414 64.90 -5.93 -5.18
CA ARG A 414 65.88 -5.97 -4.10
C ARG A 414 65.27 -5.52 -2.79
N ASP A 415 64.50 -4.42 -2.79
CA ASP A 415 63.78 -3.94 -1.62
C ASP A 415 62.77 -4.98 -1.12
N PHE A 416 62.04 -5.61 -2.04
CA PHE A 416 61.11 -6.69 -1.70
C PHE A 416 61.81 -7.91 -1.10
N LEU A 417 62.92 -8.37 -1.69
CA LEU A 417 63.70 -9.51 -1.16
C LEU A 417 64.32 -9.20 0.20
N ASN A 418 64.85 -7.98 0.39
CA ASN A 418 65.38 -7.49 1.67
C ASN A 418 64.30 -7.44 2.76
N ALA A 419 63.12 -6.91 2.42
CA ALA A 419 61.97 -6.88 3.32
C ALA A 419 61.51 -8.29 3.74
N ASN A 420 61.78 -9.30 2.92
CA ASN A 420 61.45 -10.70 3.18
C ASN A 420 62.65 -11.54 3.67
N GLY A 421 63.72 -10.90 4.16
CA GLY A 421 64.81 -11.56 4.90
C GLY A 421 65.96 -12.10 4.05
N CYS A 422 65.94 -11.92 2.73
CA CYS A 422 67.09 -12.13 1.85
C CYS A 422 67.93 -10.84 1.86
N ALA A 423 68.84 -10.67 2.82
CA ALA A 423 69.69 -9.48 2.91
C ALA A 423 70.69 -9.40 1.73
N ILE A 424 70.33 -8.70 0.65
CA ILE A 424 71.14 -8.48 -0.55
C ILE A 424 71.61 -7.01 -0.57
N ALA A 425 72.93 -6.79 -0.55
CA ALA A 425 73.52 -5.44 -0.56
C ALA A 425 73.28 -4.71 -1.89
N ALA A 426 73.26 -3.38 -1.90
CA ALA A 426 72.91 -2.57 -3.09
C ALA A 426 73.84 -2.78 -4.31
N ASP A 427 75.05 -3.28 -4.09
CA ASP A 427 76.10 -3.56 -5.09
C ASP A 427 76.22 -5.05 -5.47
N GLU A 428 75.45 -5.94 -4.85
CA GLU A 428 75.48 -7.40 -5.07
C GLU A 428 74.44 -7.84 -6.09
N ALA A 429 74.77 -8.63 -7.12
CA ALA A 429 73.78 -9.05 -8.12
C ALA A 429 72.66 -9.92 -7.52
N ILE A 430 71.40 -9.72 -7.95
CA ILE A 430 70.26 -10.54 -7.49
C ILE A 430 70.48 -12.00 -7.94
N PRO A 431 70.40 -13.00 -7.03
CA PRO A 431 70.63 -14.40 -7.38
C PRO A 431 69.67 -14.94 -8.45
N ALA A 432 70.18 -15.76 -9.37
CA ALA A 432 69.39 -16.32 -10.48
C ALA A 432 68.27 -17.27 -10.02
N ASP A 433 68.46 -17.95 -8.89
CA ASP A 433 67.44 -18.75 -8.23
C ASP A 433 66.31 -17.89 -7.64
N ALA A 434 66.61 -16.71 -7.11
CA ALA A 434 65.59 -15.76 -6.67
C ALA A 434 64.75 -15.26 -7.86
N LEU A 435 65.38 -14.92 -8.99
CA LEU A 435 64.69 -14.54 -10.23
C LEU A 435 63.83 -15.68 -10.78
N ALA A 436 64.29 -16.93 -10.69
CA ALA A 436 63.56 -18.11 -11.16
C ALA A 436 62.34 -18.47 -10.27
N ARG A 437 62.31 -18.02 -9.02
CA ARG A 437 61.15 -18.21 -8.12
C ARG A 437 60.03 -17.20 -8.35
N ILE A 438 60.29 -16.10 -9.06
CA ILE A 438 59.24 -15.12 -9.38
C ILE A 438 58.31 -15.70 -10.45
N GLY A 439 57.05 -15.91 -10.08
CA GLY A 439 55.99 -16.41 -10.94
C GLY A 439 55.02 -15.33 -11.40
N GLY A 440 54.91 -14.23 -10.67
CA GLY A 440 53.97 -13.14 -10.95
C GLY A 440 54.57 -11.76 -10.74
N VAL A 441 54.23 -10.83 -11.62
CA VAL A 441 54.58 -9.40 -11.50
C VAL A 441 53.32 -8.55 -11.74
N ARG A 442 53.08 -7.57 -10.86
CA ARG A 442 51.98 -6.60 -10.97
C ARG A 442 52.52 -5.19 -10.94
N LEU A 443 52.00 -4.33 -11.82
CA LEU A 443 52.38 -2.94 -11.96
C LEU A 443 51.14 -2.04 -11.85
N LEU A 444 51.02 -1.30 -10.76
CA LEU A 444 49.87 -0.43 -10.48
C LEU A 444 50.35 0.93 -9.96
N GLU A 445 49.97 2.01 -10.64
CA GLU A 445 50.28 3.40 -10.24
C GLU A 445 51.78 3.67 -9.95
N GLY A 446 52.68 2.98 -10.66
CA GLY A 446 54.12 3.13 -10.50
C GLY A 446 54.77 2.22 -9.44
N ASN A 447 53.99 1.37 -8.76
CA ASN A 447 54.50 0.33 -7.85
C ASN A 447 54.68 -1.01 -8.57
N ILE A 448 55.64 -1.83 -8.11
CA ILE A 448 55.89 -3.18 -8.62
C ILE A 448 55.71 -4.19 -7.47
N ASP A 449 54.76 -5.11 -7.62
CA ASP A 449 54.59 -6.24 -6.71
C ASP A 449 55.04 -7.55 -7.36
N PHE A 450 55.60 -8.45 -6.56
CA PHE A 450 56.09 -9.75 -6.98
C PHE A 450 55.36 -10.89 -6.27
N THR A 451 55.14 -11.99 -6.98
CA THR A 451 54.55 -13.23 -6.44
C THR A 451 55.45 -14.41 -6.75
N PHE A 452 55.64 -15.29 -5.76
CA PHE A 452 56.50 -16.46 -5.90
C PHE A 452 55.75 -17.69 -6.44
N LEU A 453 56.54 -18.57 -7.04
CA LEU A 453 56.13 -19.94 -7.33
C LEU A 453 56.36 -20.81 -6.10
N THR A 454 55.41 -21.72 -5.85
CA THR A 454 55.54 -22.83 -4.90
C THR A 454 56.60 -23.81 -5.37
N ASP A 455 57.01 -24.73 -4.49
CA ASP A 455 57.95 -25.82 -4.83
C ASP A 455 57.43 -26.72 -5.97
N GLU A 456 56.12 -26.75 -6.18
CA GLU A 456 55.45 -27.48 -7.27
C GLU A 456 55.39 -26.68 -8.58
N GLY A 457 55.91 -25.44 -8.59
CA GLY A 457 55.95 -24.57 -9.76
C GLY A 457 54.63 -23.85 -10.05
N GLU A 458 53.72 -23.79 -9.08
CA GLU A 458 52.44 -23.10 -9.18
C GLU A 458 52.52 -21.70 -8.55
N LEU A 459 51.73 -20.74 -9.03
CA LEU A 459 51.59 -19.44 -8.36
C LEU A 459 50.98 -19.63 -6.96
N GLU A 460 51.64 -19.10 -5.92
CA GLU A 460 51.23 -19.28 -4.51
C GLU A 460 49.84 -18.69 -4.19
N TYR A 461 49.34 -17.78 -5.04
CA TYR A 461 47.97 -17.26 -5.00
C TYR A 461 47.12 -17.83 -6.15
N ARG A 462 46.73 -19.09 -6.05
CA ARG A 462 45.60 -19.64 -6.83
C ARG A 462 44.39 -19.64 -5.92
N ASP A 463 43.42 -18.75 -6.18
CA ASP A 463 41.96 -19.04 -6.11
C ASP A 463 41.03 -17.84 -5.86
N SER A 464 41.52 -16.61 -5.61
CA SER A 464 40.61 -15.47 -5.49
C SER A 464 40.43 -14.74 -6.83
N PHE A 465 39.28 -14.97 -7.47
CA PHE A 465 38.76 -14.17 -8.59
C PHE A 465 38.43 -12.70 -8.20
N TYR A 466 38.89 -12.23 -7.03
CA TYR A 466 38.53 -10.98 -6.35
C TYR A 466 39.66 -9.95 -6.27
N MET A 467 40.70 -10.05 -7.10
CA MET A 467 41.75 -9.04 -7.15
C MET A 467 41.72 -8.23 -8.46
N ASN A 468 41.08 -7.06 -8.67
CA ASN A 468 39.91 -6.31 -8.12
C ASN A 468 39.81 -5.00 -8.96
N PRO A 469 38.64 -4.43 -9.32
CA PRO A 469 38.54 -2.98 -9.57
C PRO A 469 38.06 -2.17 -8.36
N TRP A 470 37.51 -2.80 -7.31
CA TRP A 470 37.01 -2.13 -6.11
C TRP A 470 37.62 -2.74 -4.83
N ARG A 471 38.84 -2.33 -4.48
CA ARG A 471 39.44 -2.67 -3.17
C ARG A 471 38.58 -2.05 -2.05
N ARG A 472 37.79 -2.90 -1.37
CA ARG A 472 37.45 -2.71 0.04
C ARG A 472 38.50 -3.43 0.89
N ASP A 473 38.95 -2.70 1.90
CA ASP A 473 39.89 -3.02 2.99
C ASP A 473 40.20 -4.51 3.22
N ASP A 474 41.44 -4.89 2.93
CA ASP A 474 42.11 -5.98 3.67
C ASP A 474 43.44 -5.44 4.20
N SER A 475 43.60 -5.42 5.52
CA SER A 475 44.64 -4.69 6.23
C SER A 475 45.92 -5.50 6.47
N GLN A 476 46.07 -6.68 5.85
CA GLN A 476 47.14 -7.63 6.20
C GLN A 476 48.21 -7.89 5.12
N THR A 477 48.15 -7.27 3.94
CA THR A 477 49.29 -7.34 2.99
C THR A 477 50.27 -6.18 3.23
N PRO A 478 51.56 -6.44 3.52
CA PRO A 478 52.55 -5.39 3.72
C PRO A 478 52.76 -4.56 2.44
N ASP A 479 52.52 -3.27 2.55
CA ASP A 479 52.66 -2.24 1.52
C ASP A 479 54.15 -1.93 1.32
N VAL A 480 54.83 -2.65 0.40
CA VAL A 480 56.22 -2.36 0.04
C VAL A 480 56.24 -1.33 -1.09
N ARG A 481 56.19 -0.06 -0.72
CA ARG A 481 56.22 1.08 -1.66
C ARG A 481 57.63 1.25 -2.24
N GLY A 482 57.80 0.94 -3.52
CA GLY A 482 58.93 1.39 -4.34
C GLY A 482 58.67 2.79 -4.91
N GLU A 483 59.71 3.55 -5.25
CA GLU A 483 59.56 4.86 -5.88
C GLU A 483 58.80 4.78 -7.21
N ALA A 484 57.90 5.74 -7.46
CA ALA A 484 57.07 5.79 -8.65
C ALA A 484 57.91 5.80 -9.95
N LEU A 485 57.66 4.84 -10.83
CA LEU A 485 58.25 4.78 -12.17
C LEU A 485 57.86 6.00 -13.02
N THR A 486 58.83 6.88 -13.30
CA THR A 486 58.64 8.12 -14.09
C THR A 486 58.86 7.95 -15.60
N THR A 487 59.30 6.78 -16.08
CA THR A 487 59.64 6.50 -17.49
C THR A 487 58.68 5.51 -18.18
N GLU A 488 58.71 5.46 -19.52
CA GLU A 488 58.00 4.46 -20.34
C GLU A 488 58.31 3.03 -19.87
N MET A 489 57.31 2.16 -19.92
CA MET A 489 57.41 0.80 -19.40
C MET A 489 57.60 -0.19 -20.53
N ASN A 490 58.84 -0.68 -20.71
CA ASN A 490 59.19 -1.57 -21.80
C ASN A 490 59.05 -3.03 -21.36
N LEU A 491 58.22 -3.83 -22.05
CA LEU A 491 58.01 -5.22 -21.65
C LEU A 491 59.28 -6.10 -21.74
N SER A 492 60.32 -5.66 -22.46
CA SER A 492 61.61 -6.37 -22.47
C SER A 492 62.28 -6.44 -21.09
N ASP A 493 61.89 -5.54 -20.19
CA ASP A 493 62.43 -5.41 -18.84
C ASP A 493 62.09 -6.62 -17.96
N PHE A 494 61.01 -7.33 -18.29
CA PHE A 494 60.54 -8.51 -17.56
C PHE A 494 61.10 -9.82 -18.12
N ALA A 495 61.86 -9.79 -19.22
CA ALA A 495 62.48 -10.98 -19.80
C ALA A 495 63.55 -11.62 -18.89
N CYS A 496 63.96 -10.94 -17.82
CA CYS A 496 64.85 -11.48 -16.79
C CYS A 496 64.18 -12.52 -15.86
N PHE A 497 62.85 -12.66 -15.89
CA PHE A 497 62.09 -13.62 -15.10
C PHE A 497 61.74 -14.88 -15.94
N PRO A 498 62.54 -15.96 -15.87
CA PRO A 498 62.41 -17.09 -16.80
C PRO A 498 61.15 -17.95 -16.57
N ASN A 499 60.54 -17.84 -15.39
CA ASN A 499 59.36 -18.63 -14.98
C ASN A 499 58.09 -17.80 -14.79
N LEU A 500 58.06 -16.57 -15.33
CA LEU A 500 56.92 -15.68 -15.18
C LEU A 500 55.66 -16.27 -15.83
N GLN A 501 54.61 -16.48 -15.03
CA GLN A 501 53.31 -17.00 -15.43
C GLN A 501 52.21 -15.92 -15.44
N TYR A 502 52.36 -14.89 -14.59
CA TYR A 502 51.42 -13.77 -14.46
C TYR A 502 52.14 -12.43 -14.69
N LEU A 503 51.60 -11.60 -15.57
CA LEU A 503 52.04 -10.21 -15.74
C LEU A 503 50.82 -9.30 -15.82
N GLY A 504 50.75 -8.32 -14.92
CA GLY A 504 49.67 -7.33 -14.95
C GLY A 504 50.18 -5.91 -14.94
N VAL A 505 49.65 -5.09 -15.84
CA VAL A 505 50.02 -3.69 -16.03
C VAL A 505 48.76 -2.83 -16.15
N TRP A 506 48.72 -1.76 -15.35
CA TRP A 506 47.64 -0.77 -15.33
C TRP A 506 48.18 0.64 -15.66
N ASP A 507 48.81 0.81 -16.83
CA ASP A 507 49.47 2.07 -17.21
C ASP A 507 49.48 2.31 -18.74
N LYS A 508 49.17 3.54 -19.17
CA LYS A 508 49.13 3.98 -20.59
C LYS A 508 50.47 3.93 -21.33
N ARG A 509 51.58 3.71 -20.63
CA ARG A 509 52.95 3.85 -21.14
C ARG A 509 53.63 2.51 -21.47
N VAL A 510 52.87 1.42 -21.60
CA VAL A 510 53.41 0.12 -22.01
C VAL A 510 53.89 0.18 -23.46
N THR A 511 55.13 -0.24 -23.71
CA THR A 511 55.71 -0.33 -25.04
C THR A 511 56.34 -1.71 -25.28
N ASN A 512 56.59 -2.04 -26.55
CA ASN A 512 57.37 -3.22 -26.98
C ASN A 512 56.73 -4.58 -26.65
N LEU A 513 55.49 -4.81 -27.09
CA LEU A 513 54.79 -6.10 -26.95
C LEU A 513 55.51 -7.28 -27.64
N ASP A 514 56.41 -7.04 -28.59
CA ASP A 514 57.24 -8.09 -29.20
C ASP A 514 58.10 -8.84 -28.16
N ALA A 515 58.39 -8.20 -27.04
CA ALA A 515 59.10 -8.80 -25.91
C ALA A 515 58.34 -9.96 -25.24
N LEU A 516 57.02 -10.09 -25.45
CA LEU A 516 56.24 -11.24 -24.99
C LEU A 516 56.80 -12.57 -25.51
N SER A 517 57.46 -12.57 -26.68
CA SER A 517 58.13 -13.75 -27.25
C SER A 517 59.24 -14.31 -26.36
N LYS A 518 59.75 -13.50 -25.43
CA LYS A 518 60.77 -13.88 -24.44
C LYS A 518 60.19 -14.35 -23.11
N LEU A 519 58.86 -14.41 -22.98
CA LEU A 519 58.13 -14.85 -21.78
C LEU A 519 57.35 -16.16 -22.07
N PRO A 520 58.02 -17.29 -22.34
CA PRO A 520 57.39 -18.49 -22.89
C PRO A 520 56.45 -19.22 -21.93
N ARG A 521 56.44 -18.88 -20.63
CA ARG A 521 55.59 -19.50 -19.60
C ARG A 521 54.39 -18.63 -19.20
N LEU A 522 54.20 -17.48 -19.84
CA LEU A 522 53.12 -16.55 -19.51
C LEU A 522 51.75 -17.17 -19.83
N THR A 523 50.89 -17.28 -18.81
CA THR A 523 49.53 -17.81 -18.93
C THR A 523 48.47 -16.78 -18.60
N THR A 524 48.82 -15.72 -17.86
CA THR A 524 47.94 -14.60 -17.51
C THR A 524 48.58 -13.28 -17.86
N LEU A 525 47.89 -12.49 -18.69
CA LEU A 525 48.31 -11.15 -19.09
C LEU A 525 47.19 -10.15 -18.82
N VAL A 526 47.48 -9.11 -18.03
CA VAL A 526 46.57 -7.99 -17.78
C VAL A 526 47.20 -6.71 -18.32
N LEU A 527 46.52 -6.07 -19.27
CA LEU A 527 46.93 -4.82 -19.92
C LEU A 527 45.73 -3.86 -19.89
N ASP A 528 45.51 -3.29 -18.73
CA ASP A 528 44.35 -2.44 -18.45
C ASP A 528 44.79 -0.96 -18.51
N HIS A 529 44.02 -0.09 -19.15
CA HIS A 529 44.40 1.30 -19.41
C HIS A 529 45.70 1.45 -20.24
N CYS A 530 46.14 0.43 -20.97
CA CYS A 530 47.42 0.44 -21.69
C CYS A 530 47.38 1.10 -23.08
N GLY A 531 46.27 1.73 -23.49
CA GLY A 531 46.19 2.43 -24.79
C GLY A 531 46.33 1.50 -26.01
N LEU A 532 45.99 0.22 -25.88
CA LEU A 532 46.18 -0.81 -26.89
C LEU A 532 45.46 -0.51 -28.21
N THR A 533 46.10 -0.91 -29.31
CA THR A 533 45.58 -0.88 -30.68
C THR A 533 45.29 -2.29 -31.21
N GLU A 534 44.66 -2.41 -32.38
CA GLU A 534 44.37 -3.71 -32.99
C GLU A 534 45.64 -4.44 -33.46
N SER A 535 46.68 -3.70 -33.86
CA SER A 535 47.99 -4.29 -34.17
C SER A 535 48.63 -4.92 -32.94
N ASP A 536 48.43 -4.33 -31.76
CA ASP A 536 48.97 -4.86 -30.51
C ASP A 536 48.33 -6.21 -30.15
N LEU A 537 47.03 -6.39 -30.44
CA LEU A 537 46.38 -7.69 -30.27
C LEU A 537 46.97 -8.76 -31.18
N LEU A 538 47.32 -8.41 -32.42
CA LEU A 538 47.97 -9.35 -33.34
C LEU A 538 49.35 -9.76 -32.80
N THR A 539 50.12 -8.80 -32.27
CA THR A 539 51.41 -9.04 -31.62
C THR A 539 51.26 -9.95 -30.39
N ILE A 540 50.29 -9.69 -29.51
CA ILE A 540 49.99 -10.54 -28.35
C ILE A 540 49.63 -11.96 -28.80
N ALA A 541 48.77 -12.10 -29.80
CA ALA A 541 48.32 -13.38 -30.31
C ALA A 541 49.45 -14.20 -30.95
N GLN A 542 50.42 -13.54 -31.59
CA GLN A 542 51.59 -14.17 -32.19
C GLN A 542 52.64 -14.59 -31.16
N HIS A 543 52.87 -13.78 -30.12
CA HIS A 543 54.00 -13.95 -29.21
C HIS A 543 53.64 -14.60 -27.87
N ALA A 544 52.36 -14.67 -27.49
CA ALA A 544 51.90 -15.31 -26.26
C ALA A 544 50.77 -16.33 -26.50
N PRO A 545 50.98 -17.39 -27.31
CA PRO A 545 49.94 -18.34 -27.70
C PRO A 545 49.44 -19.26 -26.57
N LEU A 546 50.11 -19.26 -25.41
CA LEU A 546 49.79 -20.09 -24.25
C LEU A 546 48.88 -19.39 -23.23
N LEU A 547 48.47 -18.15 -23.50
CA LEU A 547 47.59 -17.40 -22.60
C LEU A 547 46.28 -18.15 -22.35
N THR A 548 45.96 -18.29 -21.08
CA THR A 548 44.66 -18.77 -20.56
C THR A 548 43.80 -17.61 -20.10
N THR A 549 44.41 -16.49 -19.73
CA THR A 549 43.74 -15.31 -19.17
C THR A 549 44.28 -14.05 -19.82
N LEU A 550 43.38 -13.22 -20.34
CA LEU A 550 43.72 -11.95 -20.96
C LEU A 550 42.75 -10.86 -20.51
N ASN A 551 43.28 -9.75 -20.00
CA ASN A 551 42.54 -8.51 -19.77
C ASN A 551 43.11 -7.41 -20.65
N ILE A 552 42.27 -6.83 -21.51
CA ILE A 552 42.59 -5.71 -22.41
C ILE A 552 41.61 -4.54 -22.22
N SER A 553 41.03 -4.45 -21.04
CA SER A 553 40.01 -3.46 -20.69
C SER A 553 40.56 -2.03 -20.75
N ASN A 554 39.67 -1.05 -20.88
CA ASN A 554 40.00 0.38 -20.93
C ASN A 554 40.94 0.71 -22.10
N SER A 555 40.60 0.22 -23.29
CA SER A 555 41.39 0.39 -24.51
C SER A 555 40.53 0.81 -25.70
N GLY A 556 41.17 1.36 -26.74
CA GLY A 556 40.50 1.81 -27.96
C GLY A 556 40.14 0.68 -28.95
N ILE A 557 40.16 -0.57 -28.49
CA ILE A 557 40.00 -1.75 -29.33
C ILE A 557 38.55 -1.87 -29.78
N THR A 558 38.33 -2.09 -31.08
CA THR A 558 36.98 -2.28 -31.65
C THR A 558 36.72 -3.69 -32.17
N SER A 559 37.78 -4.49 -32.35
CA SER A 559 37.71 -5.85 -32.86
C SER A 559 38.61 -6.80 -32.09
N VAL A 560 38.08 -7.97 -31.73
CA VAL A 560 38.82 -9.06 -31.07
C VAL A 560 39.27 -10.15 -32.04
N ALA A 561 39.22 -9.89 -33.36
CA ALA A 561 39.53 -10.91 -34.37
C ALA A 561 40.93 -11.53 -34.25
N ALA A 562 41.92 -10.74 -33.83
CA ALA A 562 43.28 -11.21 -33.60
C ALA A 562 43.38 -12.27 -32.48
N LEU A 563 42.43 -12.29 -31.53
CA LEU A 563 42.44 -13.24 -30.41
C LEU A 563 41.97 -14.64 -30.81
N ALA A 564 41.37 -14.80 -32.00
CA ALA A 564 40.84 -16.09 -32.46
C ALA A 564 41.91 -17.21 -32.56
N SER A 565 43.20 -16.86 -32.66
CA SER A 565 44.30 -17.84 -32.66
C SER A 565 44.74 -18.31 -31.26
N LEU A 566 44.28 -17.65 -30.19
CA LEU A 566 44.60 -18.02 -28.80
C LEU A 566 43.73 -19.20 -28.32
N THR A 567 43.99 -20.38 -28.86
CA THR A 567 43.18 -21.60 -28.62
C THR A 567 43.12 -22.07 -27.16
N LYS A 568 44.05 -21.62 -26.30
CA LYS A 568 44.08 -21.92 -24.86
C LYS A 568 43.39 -20.87 -23.99
N LEU A 569 42.89 -19.78 -24.58
CA LEU A 569 42.26 -18.69 -23.84
C LEU A 569 40.95 -19.18 -23.21
N GLU A 570 40.86 -19.07 -21.89
CA GLU A 570 39.70 -19.47 -21.10
C GLU A 570 39.03 -18.26 -20.42
N ARG A 571 39.77 -17.19 -20.14
CA ARG A 571 39.29 -16.02 -19.40
C ARG A 571 39.61 -14.74 -20.15
N LEU A 572 38.58 -13.94 -20.42
CA LEU A 572 38.72 -12.72 -21.22
C LEU A 572 37.98 -11.56 -20.56
N MET A 573 38.68 -10.44 -20.38
CA MET A 573 38.12 -9.18 -19.88
C MET A 573 38.35 -8.09 -20.93
N ILE A 574 37.26 -7.48 -21.41
CA ILE A 574 37.26 -6.48 -22.49
C ILE A 574 36.39 -5.25 -22.14
N SER A 575 36.31 -4.93 -20.85
CA SER A 575 35.51 -3.81 -20.34
C SER A 575 36.00 -2.47 -20.87
N ASN A 576 35.11 -1.49 -21.07
CA ASN A 576 35.40 -0.15 -21.58
C ASN A 576 36.16 -0.20 -22.91
N THR A 577 35.65 -0.97 -23.87
CA THR A 577 36.20 -1.08 -25.24
C THR A 577 35.11 -0.79 -26.28
N GLY A 578 35.53 -0.49 -27.52
CA GLY A 578 34.62 -0.30 -28.65
C GLY A 578 34.20 -1.59 -29.34
N VAL A 579 34.38 -2.75 -28.69
CA VAL A 579 34.04 -4.06 -29.26
C VAL A 579 32.53 -4.17 -29.43
N THR A 580 32.11 -4.59 -30.62
CA THR A 580 30.69 -4.73 -31.02
C THR A 580 30.26 -6.18 -31.25
N THR A 581 31.21 -7.08 -31.55
CA THR A 581 30.94 -8.49 -31.88
C THR A 581 31.96 -9.43 -31.23
N LEU A 582 31.47 -10.56 -30.74
CA LEU A 582 32.19 -11.68 -30.17
C LEU A 582 32.36 -12.86 -31.14
N THR A 583 31.78 -12.79 -32.35
CA THR A 583 31.87 -13.83 -33.39
C THR A 583 33.28 -14.42 -33.59
N PRO A 584 34.38 -13.65 -33.59
CA PRO A 584 35.72 -14.23 -33.76
C PRO A 584 36.13 -15.20 -32.65
N LEU A 585 35.50 -15.12 -31.48
CA LEU A 585 35.76 -15.98 -30.33
C LEU A 585 34.90 -17.25 -30.33
N ALA A 586 33.98 -17.42 -31.29
CA ALA A 586 33.00 -18.50 -31.31
C ALA A 586 33.60 -19.91 -31.30
N ASN A 587 34.85 -20.09 -31.74
CA ASN A 587 35.54 -21.38 -31.74
C ASN A 587 36.47 -21.59 -30.53
N LEU A 588 36.54 -20.62 -29.61
CA LEU A 588 37.36 -20.71 -28.41
C LEU A 588 36.60 -21.36 -27.25
N THR A 589 37.36 -21.75 -26.23
CA THR A 589 36.82 -22.37 -25.00
C THR A 589 36.78 -21.33 -23.88
N ILE A 590 36.06 -20.23 -24.10
CA ILE A 590 35.95 -19.18 -23.09
C ILE A 590 35.09 -19.69 -21.94
N ARG A 591 35.72 -19.86 -20.77
CA ARG A 591 35.08 -20.20 -19.50
C ARG A 591 34.55 -18.98 -18.77
N GLN A 592 35.24 -17.84 -18.86
CA GLN A 592 34.84 -16.62 -18.17
C GLN A 592 34.97 -15.41 -19.09
N LEU A 593 33.87 -14.66 -19.24
CA LEU A 593 33.82 -13.46 -20.05
C LEU A 593 33.31 -12.29 -19.21
N MET A 594 34.06 -11.20 -19.20
CA MET A 594 33.69 -9.96 -18.53
C MET A 594 33.65 -8.82 -19.55
N THR A 595 32.46 -8.22 -19.70
CA THR A 595 32.23 -7.08 -20.58
C THR A 595 31.48 -6.00 -19.82
N GLU A 596 32.15 -4.90 -19.49
CA GLU A 596 31.49 -3.72 -18.92
C GLU A 596 31.59 -2.56 -19.91
N ASN A 597 30.54 -1.73 -20.10
CA ASN A 597 30.55 -0.57 -20.99
C ASN A 597 31.11 -0.88 -22.40
N THR A 598 30.60 -1.94 -23.03
CA THR A 598 30.95 -2.30 -24.42
C THR A 598 29.74 -2.11 -25.33
N ALA A 599 29.94 -2.17 -26.65
CA ALA A 599 28.84 -2.09 -27.63
C ALA A 599 28.30 -3.48 -28.03
N ILE A 600 28.57 -4.51 -27.23
CA ILE A 600 28.10 -5.88 -27.48
C ILE A 600 26.62 -5.97 -27.11
N VAL A 601 25.79 -6.30 -28.11
CA VAL A 601 24.34 -6.43 -27.96
C VAL A 601 23.88 -7.85 -27.64
N SER A 602 24.68 -8.87 -27.95
CA SER A 602 24.28 -10.28 -27.80
C SER A 602 25.47 -11.19 -27.57
N ILE A 603 25.29 -12.18 -26.68
CA ILE A 603 26.25 -13.26 -26.47
C ILE A 603 25.96 -14.50 -27.33
N ASN A 604 24.85 -14.53 -28.08
CA ASN A 604 24.48 -15.66 -28.95
C ASN A 604 25.54 -15.95 -30.03
N GLU A 605 26.38 -14.96 -30.33
CA GLU A 605 27.54 -15.10 -31.21
C GLU A 605 28.56 -16.14 -30.71
N LEU A 606 28.53 -16.50 -29.42
CA LEU A 606 29.38 -17.51 -28.81
C LEU A 606 28.82 -18.95 -28.93
N ARG A 607 27.80 -19.20 -29.76
CA ARG A 607 27.13 -20.52 -29.85
C ARG A 607 28.06 -21.70 -30.20
N GLY A 608 29.21 -21.44 -30.83
CA GLY A 608 30.23 -22.45 -31.11
C GLY A 608 31.09 -22.84 -29.90
N THR A 609 31.07 -22.06 -28.82
CA THR A 609 31.87 -22.29 -27.62
C THR A 609 31.21 -23.37 -26.76
N ARG A 610 32.02 -24.26 -26.14
CA ARG A 610 31.49 -25.45 -25.45
C ARG A 610 31.52 -25.41 -23.91
N LEU A 611 32.03 -24.35 -23.27
CA LEU A 611 32.46 -24.43 -21.86
C LEU A 611 32.38 -23.12 -21.05
N ALA A 612 31.48 -22.18 -21.36
CA ALA A 612 31.32 -20.99 -20.52
C ALA A 612 30.78 -21.37 -19.13
N LYS A 613 31.50 -20.93 -18.10
CA LYS A 613 31.23 -21.11 -16.67
C LYS A 613 30.68 -19.84 -16.03
N CYS A 614 31.17 -18.67 -16.45
CA CYS A 614 30.78 -17.36 -15.92
C CYS A 614 30.63 -16.34 -17.06
N ILE A 615 29.53 -15.62 -17.09
CA ILE A 615 29.30 -14.50 -18.02
C ILE A 615 28.90 -13.29 -17.19
N ARG A 616 29.65 -12.19 -17.31
CA ARG A 616 29.33 -10.92 -16.65
C ARG A 616 29.27 -9.80 -17.67
N GLN A 617 28.09 -9.24 -17.84
CA GLN A 617 27.84 -8.05 -18.65
C GLN A 617 27.34 -6.92 -17.75
N TRP A 618 27.96 -5.76 -17.86
CA TRP A 618 27.59 -4.57 -17.11
C TRP A 618 27.49 -3.37 -18.04
N ASN A 619 26.38 -2.63 -17.98
CA ASN A 619 26.09 -1.46 -18.81
C ASN A 619 26.44 -1.67 -20.31
N CYS A 620 26.04 -2.83 -20.83
CA CYS A 620 26.12 -3.15 -22.25
C CYS A 620 24.72 -2.96 -22.86
N PRO A 621 24.61 -2.62 -24.17
CA PRO A 621 23.33 -2.60 -24.85
C PRO A 621 22.57 -3.93 -24.70
N ILE A 622 21.30 -3.86 -24.30
CA ILE A 622 20.46 -5.04 -24.05
C ILE A 622 19.39 -5.15 -25.13
N VAL A 623 19.24 -6.34 -25.69
CA VAL A 623 18.20 -6.69 -26.66
C VAL A 623 17.40 -7.90 -26.17
N THR A 624 16.17 -8.04 -26.65
CA THR A 624 15.20 -9.03 -26.15
C THR A 624 15.58 -10.48 -26.44
N ASP A 625 16.31 -10.73 -27.54
CA ASP A 625 16.70 -12.07 -28.04
C ASP A 625 18.21 -12.33 -27.92
N GLY A 626 18.93 -11.51 -27.14
CA GLY A 626 20.39 -11.51 -27.11
C GLY A 626 21.04 -12.67 -26.34
N TYR A 627 20.25 -13.46 -25.60
CA TYR A 627 20.71 -14.34 -24.52
C TYR A 627 20.19 -15.78 -24.58
N ASP A 628 19.50 -16.16 -25.66
CA ASP A 628 18.96 -17.52 -25.87
C ASP A 628 19.99 -18.63 -25.64
N LEU A 629 21.26 -18.36 -25.98
CA LEU A 629 22.36 -19.30 -25.84
C LEU A 629 22.63 -19.74 -24.39
N LEU A 630 22.27 -18.93 -23.38
CA LEU A 630 22.54 -19.25 -21.98
C LEU A 630 21.95 -20.60 -21.58
N GLY A 631 20.78 -20.96 -22.13
CA GLY A 631 20.12 -22.25 -21.90
C GLY A 631 20.81 -23.45 -22.52
N GLU A 632 21.70 -23.24 -23.49
CA GLU A 632 22.44 -24.30 -24.18
C GLU A 632 23.81 -24.57 -23.53
N MET A 633 24.14 -23.87 -22.42
CA MET A 633 25.43 -23.95 -21.72
C MET A 633 25.33 -24.77 -20.41
N PRO A 634 25.51 -26.10 -20.44
CA PRO A 634 25.33 -26.96 -19.26
C PRO A 634 26.36 -26.75 -18.15
N GLN A 635 27.47 -26.05 -18.41
CA GLN A 635 28.54 -25.77 -17.43
C GLN A 635 28.44 -24.38 -16.79
N LEU A 636 27.38 -23.63 -17.12
CA LEU A 636 27.17 -22.27 -16.64
C LEU A 636 26.85 -22.29 -15.14
N GLU A 637 27.69 -21.62 -14.34
CA GLU A 637 27.56 -21.49 -12.88
C GLU A 637 27.19 -20.06 -12.46
N GLU A 638 27.61 -19.04 -13.22
CA GLU A 638 27.37 -17.63 -12.89
C GLU A 638 26.92 -16.81 -14.11
N VAL A 639 25.87 -16.01 -13.92
CA VAL A 639 25.40 -15.02 -14.89
C VAL A 639 25.19 -13.69 -14.19
N THR A 640 25.79 -12.63 -14.73
CA THR A 640 25.53 -11.24 -14.36
C THR A 640 25.15 -10.45 -15.60
N ILE A 641 23.99 -9.79 -15.59
CA ILE A 641 23.52 -8.90 -16.66
C ILE A 641 22.95 -7.64 -16.01
N ASN A 642 23.81 -6.63 -15.84
CA ASN A 642 23.44 -5.41 -15.13
C ASN A 642 23.45 -4.20 -16.07
N GLY A 643 22.46 -3.32 -15.92
CA GLY A 643 22.45 -1.98 -16.49
C GLY A 643 22.92 -0.91 -15.51
N ASP A 644 22.68 0.34 -15.86
CA ASP A 644 22.79 1.51 -14.98
C ASP A 644 21.44 2.26 -14.89
N GLU A 645 21.38 3.38 -14.18
CA GLU A 645 20.15 4.18 -14.07
C GLU A 645 19.64 4.74 -15.40
N SER A 646 20.52 4.88 -16.41
CA SER A 646 20.17 5.38 -17.74
C SER A 646 19.62 4.29 -18.67
N THR A 647 19.70 3.02 -18.25
CA THR A 647 19.25 1.88 -19.03
C THR A 647 17.73 1.90 -19.23
N ASP A 648 17.28 1.69 -20.47
CA ASP A 648 15.85 1.70 -20.82
C ASP A 648 15.14 0.47 -20.24
N LYS A 649 14.44 0.67 -19.12
CA LYS A 649 13.69 -0.37 -18.41
C LYS A 649 12.42 -0.83 -19.14
N SER A 650 12.08 -0.24 -20.30
CA SER A 650 10.99 -0.72 -21.15
C SER A 650 11.39 -1.93 -21.99
N LEU A 651 12.70 -2.14 -22.18
CA LEU A 651 13.24 -3.36 -22.76
C LEU A 651 13.19 -4.47 -21.71
N VAL A 652 12.37 -5.47 -22.00
CA VAL A 652 12.11 -6.60 -21.12
C VAL A 652 12.94 -7.79 -21.59
N LEU A 653 13.84 -8.26 -20.74
CA LEU A 653 14.71 -9.39 -20.98
C LEU A 653 13.96 -10.71 -20.74
N ASP A 654 13.95 -11.59 -21.75
CA ASP A 654 13.49 -12.97 -21.60
C ASP A 654 14.62 -13.83 -21.04
N LEU A 655 14.46 -14.24 -19.78
CA LEU A 655 15.40 -15.10 -19.07
C LEU A 655 14.97 -16.58 -19.08
N SER A 656 13.85 -16.92 -19.71
CA SER A 656 13.36 -18.31 -19.80
C SER A 656 14.36 -19.32 -20.40
N PRO A 657 15.31 -18.95 -21.29
CA PRO A 657 16.35 -19.87 -21.74
C PRO A 657 17.19 -20.44 -20.58
N LEU A 658 17.38 -19.70 -19.49
CA LEU A 658 18.16 -20.15 -18.33
C LEU A 658 17.55 -21.37 -17.63
N ALA A 659 16.30 -21.74 -17.88
CA ALA A 659 15.65 -22.93 -17.31
C ALA A 659 16.47 -24.23 -17.45
N ASN A 660 17.34 -24.31 -18.46
CA ASN A 660 18.17 -25.48 -18.74
C ASN A 660 19.57 -25.42 -18.09
N ALA A 661 19.95 -24.30 -17.46
CA ALA A 661 21.24 -24.11 -16.81
C ALA A 661 21.30 -24.77 -15.41
N GLN A 662 21.27 -26.11 -15.38
CA GLN A 662 21.13 -26.90 -14.13
C GLN A 662 22.27 -26.69 -13.11
N ASN A 663 23.43 -26.19 -13.54
CA ASN A 663 24.58 -25.90 -12.67
C ASN A 663 24.65 -24.43 -12.21
N LEU A 664 23.66 -23.59 -12.56
CA LEU A 664 23.65 -22.19 -12.19
C LEU A 664 23.56 -22.03 -10.66
N VAL A 665 24.52 -21.33 -10.08
CA VAL A 665 24.62 -21.03 -8.64
C VAL A 665 24.34 -19.56 -8.36
N TRP A 666 24.75 -18.67 -9.27
CA TRP A 666 24.65 -17.21 -9.14
C TRP A 666 23.92 -16.60 -10.34
N LEU A 667 22.83 -15.88 -10.06
CA LEU A 667 22.12 -15.07 -11.04
C LEU A 667 22.00 -13.64 -10.51
N ASP A 668 22.59 -12.69 -11.23
CA ASP A 668 22.51 -11.25 -10.93
C ASP A 668 22.01 -10.50 -12.17
N VAL A 669 20.84 -9.88 -12.04
CA VAL A 669 20.16 -9.16 -13.13
C VAL A 669 19.60 -7.85 -12.58
N GLY A 670 20.40 -6.79 -12.66
CA GLY A 670 20.12 -5.49 -12.07
C GLY A 670 19.87 -4.38 -13.07
N HIS A 671 19.00 -3.41 -12.74
CA HIS A 671 18.74 -2.20 -13.55
C HIS A 671 18.18 -2.47 -14.96
N VAL A 672 17.56 -3.63 -15.19
CA VAL A 672 17.04 -4.07 -16.49
C VAL A 672 15.64 -4.68 -16.33
N GLY A 673 14.71 -4.43 -17.24
CA GLY A 673 13.37 -5.04 -17.12
C GLY A 673 13.44 -6.56 -17.30
N VAL A 674 12.80 -7.34 -16.43
CA VAL A 674 12.67 -8.81 -16.61
C VAL A 674 11.22 -9.19 -16.92
N GLN A 675 11.02 -10.17 -17.81
CA GLN A 675 9.68 -10.60 -18.24
C GLN A 675 8.95 -11.38 -17.17
N ASP A 676 9.60 -12.44 -16.70
CA ASP A 676 9.21 -13.27 -15.58
C ASP A 676 10.45 -13.96 -15.03
N ILE A 677 10.30 -14.60 -13.87
CA ILE A 677 11.36 -15.38 -13.25
C ILE A 677 10.95 -16.85 -13.05
N ASN A 678 9.96 -17.33 -13.80
CA ASN A 678 9.32 -18.63 -13.57
C ASN A 678 10.28 -19.81 -13.74
N PHE A 679 11.33 -19.60 -14.53
CA PHE A 679 12.39 -20.58 -14.76
C PHE A 679 13.21 -20.91 -13.50
N VAL A 680 13.26 -20.04 -12.49
CA VAL A 680 14.12 -20.24 -11.31
C VAL A 680 13.73 -21.47 -10.51
N SER A 681 12.45 -21.87 -10.50
CA SER A 681 11.99 -23.14 -9.88
C SER A 681 12.67 -24.39 -10.43
N ARG A 682 13.23 -24.31 -11.65
CA ARG A 682 13.89 -25.43 -12.34
C ARG A 682 15.41 -25.45 -12.12
N LEU A 683 15.94 -24.55 -11.28
CA LEU A 683 17.36 -24.40 -11.00
C LEU A 683 17.71 -24.96 -9.61
N PRO A 684 18.09 -26.25 -9.50
CA PRO A 684 18.24 -26.91 -8.19
C PRO A 684 19.45 -26.44 -7.38
N ASN A 685 20.45 -25.86 -8.04
CA ASN A 685 21.72 -25.43 -7.43
C ASN A 685 21.80 -23.91 -7.18
N LEU A 686 20.75 -23.16 -7.52
CA LEU A 686 20.72 -21.71 -7.39
C LEU A 686 20.79 -21.33 -5.90
N ARG A 687 21.80 -20.54 -5.55
CA ARG A 687 22.05 -20.09 -4.17
C ARG A 687 21.95 -18.57 -4.02
N TYR A 688 22.33 -17.83 -5.05
CA TYR A 688 22.32 -16.36 -5.09
C TYR A 688 21.38 -15.89 -6.20
N LEU A 689 20.32 -15.19 -5.82
CA LEU A 689 19.34 -14.61 -6.73
C LEU A 689 19.23 -13.11 -6.47
N LEU A 690 19.87 -12.33 -7.32
CA LEU A 690 19.89 -10.87 -7.25
C LEU A 690 19.16 -10.35 -8.48
N ILE A 691 17.98 -9.76 -8.27
CA ILE A 691 17.18 -9.14 -9.34
C ILE A 691 16.76 -7.77 -8.83
N ALA A 692 17.69 -6.82 -8.82
CA ALA A 692 17.49 -5.50 -8.22
C ALA A 692 17.14 -4.44 -9.26
N THR A 693 16.17 -3.56 -9.00
CA THR A 693 15.82 -2.46 -9.90
C THR A 693 15.35 -2.93 -11.29
N SER A 694 14.62 -4.05 -11.34
CA SER A 694 14.34 -4.81 -12.56
C SER A 694 12.84 -4.98 -12.88
N ASN A 695 11.99 -4.11 -12.31
CA ASN A 695 10.52 -4.14 -12.44
C ASN A 695 9.85 -5.43 -11.94
N LEU A 696 10.49 -6.19 -11.06
CA LEU A 696 9.92 -7.41 -10.48
C LEU A 696 8.66 -7.08 -9.65
N THR A 697 7.62 -7.92 -9.73
CA THR A 697 6.35 -7.75 -8.99
C THR A 697 6.05 -8.97 -8.12
N SER A 698 5.17 -8.84 -7.12
CA SER A 698 4.75 -9.97 -6.28
C SER A 698 4.17 -11.14 -7.10
N MET A 699 3.38 -10.85 -8.14
CA MET A 699 2.79 -11.86 -9.03
C MET A 699 3.86 -12.70 -9.74
N MET A 700 4.91 -12.05 -10.24
CA MET A 700 6.04 -12.75 -10.90
C MET A 700 6.80 -13.67 -9.94
N ILE A 701 6.86 -13.32 -8.65
CA ILE A 701 7.51 -14.15 -7.63
C ILE A 701 6.63 -15.36 -7.28
N GLY A 702 5.33 -15.13 -7.10
CA GLY A 702 4.35 -16.18 -6.76
C GLY A 702 4.24 -17.27 -7.83
N GLU A 703 4.18 -16.88 -9.11
CA GLU A 703 4.20 -17.83 -10.23
C GLU A 703 5.51 -18.65 -10.28
N ALA A 704 6.61 -18.06 -9.86
CA ALA A 704 7.93 -18.64 -10.05
C ALA A 704 8.30 -19.71 -9.05
N THR A 705 7.76 -19.67 -7.83
CA THR A 705 8.10 -20.57 -6.72
C THR A 705 9.61 -20.66 -6.47
N LEU A 706 10.11 -19.84 -5.55
CA LEU A 706 11.55 -19.74 -5.26
C LEU A 706 12.17 -21.07 -4.76
N PRO A 707 13.39 -21.43 -5.20
CA PRO A 707 14.09 -22.64 -4.75
C PRO A 707 14.45 -22.60 -3.26
N GLU A 708 14.25 -23.72 -2.55
CA GLU A 708 14.54 -23.85 -1.11
C GLU A 708 16.05 -23.81 -0.77
N ASN A 709 16.92 -23.89 -1.78
CA ASN A 709 18.38 -23.81 -1.63
C ASN A 709 18.94 -22.38 -1.61
N LEU A 710 18.09 -21.36 -1.81
CA LEU A 710 18.53 -19.96 -1.80
C LEU A 710 19.12 -19.58 -0.44
N ALA A 711 20.31 -18.98 -0.48
CA ALA A 711 20.96 -18.38 0.68
C ALA A 711 20.94 -16.86 0.63
N TYR A 712 20.84 -16.28 -0.56
CA TYR A 712 20.89 -14.83 -0.75
C TYR A 712 19.83 -14.39 -1.76
N ILE A 713 19.00 -13.43 -1.36
CA ILE A 713 18.01 -12.76 -2.21
C ILE A 713 18.25 -11.26 -2.16
N ASP A 714 18.38 -10.63 -3.33
CA ASP A 714 18.26 -9.18 -3.44
C ASP A 714 17.19 -8.81 -4.46
N PHE A 715 16.05 -8.33 -3.96
CA PHE A 715 14.96 -7.80 -4.76
C PHE A 715 14.75 -6.30 -4.51
N GLY A 716 15.80 -5.57 -4.10
CA GLY A 716 15.73 -4.14 -3.90
C GLY A 716 15.34 -3.34 -5.16
N GLY A 717 14.65 -2.21 -5.01
CA GLY A 717 14.33 -1.30 -6.12
C GLY A 717 13.23 -1.78 -7.08
N ASN A 718 12.41 -2.76 -6.68
CA ASN A 718 11.38 -3.38 -7.52
C ASN A 718 9.96 -2.87 -7.20
N ARG A 719 8.94 -3.59 -7.70
CA ARG A 719 7.52 -3.28 -7.55
C ARG A 719 6.78 -4.32 -6.71
N ILE A 720 7.45 -4.91 -5.73
CA ILE A 720 6.86 -5.92 -4.82
C ILE A 720 5.91 -5.22 -3.86
N THR A 721 4.68 -5.74 -3.73
CA THR A 721 3.62 -5.17 -2.87
C THR A 721 3.23 -6.09 -1.71
N SER A 722 3.42 -7.40 -1.89
CA SER A 722 3.16 -8.45 -0.90
C SER A 722 4.38 -9.36 -0.75
N LEU A 723 4.66 -9.76 0.49
CA LEU A 723 5.68 -10.74 0.84
C LEU A 723 5.15 -12.18 0.96
N GLU A 724 3.84 -12.39 0.94
CA GLU A 724 3.23 -13.73 1.03
C GLU A 724 3.71 -14.63 -0.10
N GLU A 725 3.82 -14.07 -1.31
CA GLU A 725 4.25 -14.76 -2.53
C GLU A 725 5.69 -15.29 -2.48
N LEU A 726 6.52 -14.80 -1.54
CA LEU A 726 7.90 -15.28 -1.38
C LEU A 726 7.96 -16.63 -0.66
N HIS A 727 6.90 -17.03 0.06
CA HIS A 727 6.87 -18.25 0.87
C HIS A 727 8.12 -18.40 1.76
N LEU A 728 8.45 -17.33 2.52
CA LEU A 728 9.66 -17.24 3.34
C LEU A 728 9.81 -18.41 4.33
N GLU A 729 8.70 -19.00 4.76
CA GLU A 729 8.65 -20.19 5.61
C GLU A 729 9.30 -21.43 4.98
N ARG A 730 9.44 -21.48 3.65
CA ARG A 730 10.10 -22.57 2.93
C ARG A 730 11.60 -22.35 2.76
N LEU A 731 12.06 -21.10 2.84
CA LEU A 731 13.44 -20.72 2.55
C LEU A 731 14.35 -20.83 3.78
N GLN A 732 14.42 -22.03 4.37
CA GLN A 732 15.12 -22.29 5.64
C GLN A 732 16.65 -22.10 5.59
N LYS A 733 17.23 -21.98 4.39
CA LYS A 733 18.67 -21.73 4.17
C LYS A 733 18.97 -20.26 3.88
N LEU A 734 17.97 -19.39 3.87
CA LEU A 734 18.14 -17.98 3.56
C LEU A 734 18.95 -17.32 4.69
N GLU A 735 20.10 -16.77 4.33
CA GLU A 735 21.03 -16.07 5.23
C GLU A 735 20.84 -14.54 5.11
N TYR A 736 20.52 -14.06 3.90
CA TYR A 736 20.35 -12.65 3.57
C TYR A 736 19.14 -12.40 2.66
N ILE A 737 18.38 -11.35 2.97
CA ILE A 737 17.33 -10.83 2.10
C ILE A 737 17.33 -9.29 2.04
N SER A 738 17.32 -8.74 0.83
CA SER A 738 17.15 -7.31 0.56
C SER A 738 15.84 -7.05 -0.19
N LEU A 739 15.04 -6.13 0.35
CA LEU A 739 13.70 -5.74 -0.12
C LEU A 739 13.52 -4.21 -0.16
N HIS A 740 14.60 -3.45 -0.05
CA HIS A 740 14.55 -1.98 -0.06
C HIS A 740 13.87 -1.42 -1.32
N ALA A 741 13.34 -0.19 -1.29
CA ALA A 741 12.77 0.48 -2.47
C ALA A 741 11.69 -0.34 -3.21
N ASN A 742 10.80 -0.99 -2.44
CA ASN A 742 9.61 -1.69 -2.91
C ASN A 742 8.31 -1.02 -2.40
N PHE A 743 7.15 -1.62 -2.67
CA PHE A 743 5.82 -1.12 -2.30
C PHE A 743 5.12 -2.03 -1.27
N ILE A 744 5.90 -2.68 -0.41
CA ILE A 744 5.42 -3.64 0.59
C ILE A 744 4.66 -2.88 1.70
N THR A 745 3.46 -3.36 2.01
CA THR A 745 2.60 -2.80 3.08
C THR A 745 2.41 -3.74 4.25
N ASP A 746 2.60 -5.05 4.05
CA ASP A 746 2.59 -6.07 5.09
C ASP A 746 3.94 -6.77 5.19
N PHE A 747 4.56 -6.64 6.37
CA PHE A 747 5.85 -7.26 6.70
C PHE A 747 5.71 -8.47 7.63
N SER A 748 4.49 -8.86 8.02
CA SER A 748 4.26 -10.01 8.89
C SER A 748 4.85 -11.33 8.37
N PRO A 749 4.98 -11.59 7.05
CA PRO A 749 5.64 -12.80 6.57
C PRO A 749 7.14 -12.89 6.96
N LEU A 750 7.79 -11.76 7.28
CA LEU A 750 9.18 -11.77 7.73
C LEU A 750 9.37 -12.37 9.12
N GLU A 751 8.32 -12.50 9.93
CA GLU A 751 8.40 -13.20 11.22
C GLU A 751 8.82 -14.67 11.05
N GLN A 752 8.52 -15.25 9.88
CA GLN A 752 8.83 -16.63 9.54
C GLN A 752 10.18 -16.77 8.81
N CYS A 753 10.88 -15.65 8.56
CA CYS A 753 12.14 -15.61 7.82
C CYS A 753 13.33 -16.04 8.69
N THR A 754 14.15 -16.97 8.17
CA THR A 754 15.36 -17.46 8.85
C THR A 754 16.58 -16.56 8.66
N ALA A 755 16.51 -15.53 7.81
CA ALA A 755 17.64 -14.68 7.47
C ALA A 755 18.22 -13.97 8.70
N THR A 756 19.55 -14.04 8.83
CA THR A 756 20.31 -13.37 9.89
C THR A 756 20.44 -11.88 9.60
N GLU A 757 20.51 -11.51 8.32
CA GLU A 757 20.58 -10.12 7.86
C GLU A 757 19.39 -9.82 6.94
N THR A 758 18.72 -8.69 7.18
CA THR A 758 17.52 -8.30 6.44
C THR A 758 17.54 -6.80 6.19
N TRP A 759 17.55 -6.40 4.93
CA TRP A 759 17.65 -5.01 4.49
C TRP A 759 16.34 -4.57 3.82
N ILE A 760 15.56 -3.71 4.49
CA ILE A 760 14.19 -3.33 4.06
C ILE A 760 14.09 -1.83 3.73
N THR A 761 15.13 -1.04 4.02
CA THR A 761 15.04 0.42 4.02
C THR A 761 15.37 1.06 2.67
N ASP A 762 14.53 2.00 2.24
CA ASP A 762 14.93 3.03 1.27
C ASP A 762 16.19 3.74 1.77
N GLN A 763 17.17 3.93 0.89
CA GLN A 763 18.48 4.47 1.20
C GLN A 763 18.40 5.77 2.03
N HIS A 764 18.55 5.70 3.37
CA HIS A 764 19.11 6.70 4.31
C HIS A 764 19.06 6.15 5.77
N SER A 765 20.01 6.57 6.61
CA SER A 765 20.57 5.85 7.78
C SER A 765 19.61 5.38 8.91
N PRO A 766 19.99 4.33 9.68
CA PRO A 766 19.20 3.74 10.78
C PRO A 766 18.89 4.63 11.99
N ASP A 767 19.54 5.80 12.12
CA ASP A 767 19.56 6.58 13.36
C ASP A 767 18.42 7.63 13.49
N MET A 768 17.54 7.78 12.49
CA MET A 768 16.63 8.94 12.42
C MET A 768 15.40 8.89 13.35
N LEU A 769 14.93 7.73 13.80
CA LEU A 769 13.75 7.59 14.68
C LEU A 769 13.94 6.40 15.62
N MET A 770 14.97 6.49 16.45
CA MET A 770 15.27 5.49 17.48
C MET A 770 14.84 5.95 18.88
N GLY A 771 14.24 7.14 18.99
CA GLY A 771 13.65 7.65 20.22
C GLY A 771 12.25 7.10 20.48
N TRP A 772 11.54 7.78 21.37
CA TRP A 772 10.24 7.34 21.86
C TRP A 772 9.15 7.41 20.78
N LEU A 773 9.15 8.46 19.94
CA LEU A 773 8.23 8.56 18.80
C LEU A 773 8.48 7.42 17.80
N GLY A 774 9.75 7.10 17.54
CA GLY A 774 10.12 5.98 16.68
C GLY A 774 9.62 4.63 17.20
N THR A 775 9.73 4.42 18.53
CA THR A 775 9.24 3.20 19.18
C THR A 775 7.72 3.08 19.08
N SER A 776 6.99 4.14 19.42
CA SER A 776 5.53 4.15 19.32
C SER A 776 5.03 4.00 17.89
N LEU A 777 5.68 4.63 16.90
CA LEU A 777 5.29 4.50 15.50
C LEU A 777 5.48 3.07 14.99
N ARG A 778 6.54 2.37 15.43
CA ARG A 778 6.75 0.96 15.11
C ARG A 778 5.62 0.08 15.66
N GLU A 779 5.20 0.33 16.90
CA GLU A 779 4.07 -0.37 17.51
C GLU A 779 2.76 -0.07 16.75
N ALA A 780 2.52 1.20 16.40
CA ALA A 780 1.33 1.61 15.65
C ALA A 780 1.26 1.00 14.24
N LEU A 781 2.42 0.83 13.59
CA LEU A 781 2.55 0.20 12.27
C LEU A 781 2.69 -1.34 12.34
N ASN A 782 2.67 -1.91 13.55
CA ASN A 782 2.87 -3.34 13.81
C ASN A 782 4.14 -3.90 13.14
N LEU A 783 5.24 -3.13 13.20
CA LEU A 783 6.51 -3.51 12.57
C LEU A 783 7.25 -4.55 13.44
N PRO A 784 7.80 -5.63 12.83
CA PRO A 784 8.60 -6.59 13.58
C PRO A 784 9.90 -5.97 14.09
N PRO A 785 10.55 -6.53 15.14
CA PRO A 785 11.73 -5.92 15.78
C PRO A 785 12.91 -5.61 14.84
N LYS A 786 13.01 -6.34 13.72
CA LYS A 786 14.06 -6.18 12.70
C LYS A 786 13.69 -5.22 11.57
N ALA A 787 12.43 -4.79 11.45
CA ALA A 787 12.00 -3.82 10.45
C ALA A 787 12.38 -2.41 10.88
N PHE A 788 12.68 -1.53 9.93
CA PHE A 788 12.97 -0.11 10.19
C PHE A 788 11.88 0.77 9.58
N ILE A 789 11.62 1.93 10.18
CA ILE A 789 10.68 2.92 9.65
C ILE A 789 11.27 3.53 8.38
N THR A 790 10.55 3.47 7.26
CA THR A 790 10.98 4.10 6.00
C THR A 790 10.47 5.53 5.89
N GLN A 791 11.11 6.36 5.04
CA GLN A 791 10.61 7.72 4.78
C GLN A 791 9.17 7.69 4.22
N LYS A 792 8.83 6.70 3.41
CA LYS A 792 7.47 6.54 2.88
C LYS A 792 6.43 6.28 3.97
N MET A 793 6.79 5.55 5.03
CA MET A 793 5.93 5.38 6.21
C MET A 793 5.75 6.70 6.98
N LEU A 794 6.80 7.52 7.06
CA LEU A 794 6.73 8.85 7.68
C LEU A 794 5.93 9.86 6.86
N ASP A 795 6.07 9.81 5.54
CA ASP A 795 5.31 10.65 4.61
C ASP A 795 3.81 10.32 4.66
N ASN A 796 3.46 9.09 5.07
CA ASN A 796 2.10 8.69 5.37
C ASN A 796 1.58 9.21 6.71
N VAL A 797 2.38 9.78 7.61
CA VAL A 797 1.90 10.35 8.87
C VAL A 797 1.51 11.81 8.66
N ILE A 798 0.24 12.13 8.89
CA ILE A 798 -0.32 13.49 8.73
C ILE A 798 -0.67 14.16 10.06
N GLY A 799 -0.72 13.39 11.16
CA GLY A 799 -1.03 13.94 12.47
C GLY A 799 -0.49 13.10 13.62
N VAL A 800 -0.14 13.78 14.71
CA VAL A 800 0.31 13.14 15.96
C VAL A 800 -0.39 13.80 17.15
N THR A 801 -1.00 12.98 18.01
CA THR A 801 -1.52 13.43 19.31
C THR A 801 -0.74 12.77 20.42
N VAL A 802 -0.21 13.56 21.35
CA VAL A 802 0.43 13.11 22.58
C VAL A 802 -0.43 13.57 23.76
N ARG A 803 -0.96 12.62 24.52
CA ARG A 803 -1.81 12.91 25.69
C ARG A 803 -1.49 11.93 26.80
N ASP A 804 -1.19 12.44 28.00
CA ASP A 804 -0.97 11.63 29.20
C ASP A 804 0.09 10.52 29.03
N GLY A 805 1.06 10.73 28.13
CA GLY A 805 2.12 9.75 27.82
C GLY A 805 1.74 8.70 26.78
N GLU A 806 0.56 8.80 26.16
CA GLU A 806 0.16 7.98 25.02
C GLU A 806 0.29 8.77 23.71
N ILE A 807 0.69 8.09 22.63
CA ILE A 807 0.78 8.66 21.29
C ILE A 807 -0.28 8.02 20.40
N GLU A 808 -1.12 8.86 19.79
CA GLU A 808 -2.02 8.49 18.72
C GLU A 808 -1.50 9.04 17.39
N TRP A 809 -1.43 8.16 16.39
CA TRP A 809 -0.97 8.47 15.04
C TRP A 809 -2.15 8.65 14.09
N VAL A 810 -2.03 9.57 13.13
CA VAL A 810 -3.00 9.78 12.04
C VAL A 810 -2.29 9.61 10.71
N PHE A 811 -2.80 8.72 9.86
CA PHE A 811 -2.15 8.33 8.61
C PHE A 811 -2.91 8.83 7.36
N TYR A 812 -2.20 8.99 6.24
CA TYR A 812 -2.72 9.47 4.96
C TYR A 812 -3.76 8.51 4.33
N GLU A 813 -3.70 7.21 4.60
CA GLU A 813 -4.75 6.28 4.15
C GLU A 813 -6.10 6.55 4.85
N GLU A 814 -6.09 7.14 6.05
CA GLU A 814 -7.28 7.67 6.71
C GLU A 814 -7.78 8.98 6.06
N GLN A 815 -7.00 9.61 5.17
CA GLN A 815 -7.40 10.79 4.41
C GLN A 815 -8.36 10.46 3.25
N LYS A 816 -8.41 9.21 2.76
CA LYS A 816 -9.54 8.73 1.93
C LYS A 816 -10.85 8.67 2.71
N ASN A 817 -10.79 8.56 4.05
CA ASN A 817 -11.87 8.93 4.95
C ASN A 817 -11.84 10.45 5.23
N HIS A 818 -11.90 11.25 4.15
CA HIS A 818 -11.98 12.72 4.19
C HIS A 818 -13.02 13.22 5.23
N ASP A 819 -14.08 12.44 5.44
CA ASP A 819 -15.13 12.67 6.42
C ASP A 819 -14.77 12.50 7.90
N ALA A 820 -13.71 11.76 8.26
CA ALA A 820 -13.28 11.58 9.65
C ALA A 820 -12.44 12.77 10.12
N TRP A 821 -11.55 13.23 9.27
CA TRP A 821 -10.73 14.41 9.55
C TRP A 821 -11.54 15.71 9.35
N GLN A 822 -12.38 15.82 8.31
CA GLN A 822 -13.39 16.89 8.26
C GLN A 822 -14.42 16.77 9.40
N ARG A 823 -14.61 15.58 10.02
CA ARG A 823 -15.39 15.46 11.26
C ARG A 823 -14.66 16.10 12.41
N ARG A 824 -13.37 15.82 12.61
CA ARG A 824 -12.55 16.45 13.66
C ARG A 824 -12.37 17.95 13.44
N GLU A 825 -12.17 18.40 12.20
CA GLU A 825 -12.15 19.81 11.79
C GLU A 825 -13.53 20.46 12.02
N ARG A 826 -14.62 19.77 11.65
CA ARG A 826 -15.99 20.21 12.01
C ARG A 826 -16.25 20.12 13.50
N GLU A 827 -15.63 19.24 14.28
CA GLU A 827 -15.82 19.11 15.74
C GLU A 827 -15.08 20.23 16.48
N VAL A 828 -13.89 20.60 16.00
CA VAL A 828 -13.12 21.75 16.51
C VAL A 828 -13.78 23.07 16.07
N ASN A 829 -14.28 23.18 14.84
CA ASN A 829 -15.04 24.34 14.36
C ASN A 829 -16.49 24.37 14.90
N ASN A 830 -17.06 23.23 15.30
CA ASN A 830 -18.36 23.10 15.99
C ASN A 830 -18.19 23.12 17.52
N TRP A 831 -17.27 23.92 18.05
CA TRP A 831 -17.32 24.30 19.47
C TRP A 831 -18.73 24.75 19.90
N GLY A 832 -19.52 25.32 18.97
CA GLY A 832 -20.95 25.58 19.13
C GLY A 832 -21.83 24.35 19.42
N LYS A 833 -21.64 23.22 18.72
CA LYS A 833 -22.41 21.98 18.97
C LYS A 833 -21.83 21.09 20.09
N TYR A 834 -20.57 21.28 20.47
CA TYR A 834 -20.01 20.62 21.66
C TYR A 834 -20.67 21.16 22.94
N ILE A 835 -21.19 22.39 22.91
CA ILE A 835 -22.05 22.94 23.96
C ILE A 835 -23.46 22.30 23.90
N ASP A 836 -24.05 22.10 22.71
CA ASP A 836 -25.38 21.49 22.54
C ASP A 836 -25.50 20.03 23.01
N LYS A 837 -24.40 19.25 23.05
CA LYS A 837 -24.43 17.82 23.44
C LYS A 837 -24.00 17.56 24.90
N TYR A 838 -23.32 18.52 25.52
CA TYR A 838 -22.73 18.35 26.86
C TYR A 838 -23.18 19.44 27.85
N SER A 839 -24.28 20.16 27.59
CA SER A 839 -24.93 21.05 28.57
C SER A 839 -25.29 20.32 29.88
N ASP A 840 -25.53 19.00 29.82
CA ASP A 840 -25.73 18.14 31.01
C ASP A 840 -24.43 17.74 31.74
N ASN A 841 -23.26 17.96 31.12
CA ASN A 841 -21.96 17.51 31.61
C ASN A 841 -20.97 18.68 31.79
N TRP A 842 -21.46 19.85 32.19
CA TRP A 842 -20.62 20.89 32.80
C TRP A 842 -20.09 20.47 34.19
N SER A 843 -20.46 19.28 34.64
CA SER A 843 -19.88 18.55 35.77
C SER A 843 -18.86 17.49 35.35
N ASP A 844 -18.57 17.31 34.05
CA ASP A 844 -17.53 16.40 33.57
C ASP A 844 -16.16 16.90 34.08
N PRO A 845 -15.40 16.09 34.84
CA PRO A 845 -14.11 16.46 35.40
C PRO A 845 -13.10 16.97 34.36
N LEU A 846 -13.32 16.67 33.06
CA LEU A 846 -12.48 17.16 31.96
C LEU A 846 -12.62 18.66 31.66
N PHE A 847 -13.66 19.34 32.12
CA PHE A 847 -13.96 20.72 31.70
C PHE A 847 -14.18 21.75 32.81
N LEU A 848 -14.49 21.37 34.06
CA LEU A 848 -14.87 22.35 35.11
C LEU A 848 -14.40 22.11 36.55
N MET A 849 -13.43 21.23 36.81
CA MET A 849 -12.78 21.22 38.12
C MET A 849 -11.55 22.17 38.14
N PRO A 850 -11.31 22.97 39.20
CA PRO A 850 -9.92 23.23 39.59
C PRO A 850 -9.29 21.85 39.78
N ASN A 851 -8.04 21.63 39.36
CA ASN A 851 -7.36 20.36 39.59
C ASN A 851 -7.76 19.80 40.97
N PRO A 852 -8.11 18.50 41.10
CA PRO A 852 -8.04 17.88 42.42
C PRO A 852 -6.69 18.30 42.98
N THR A 853 -6.70 18.88 44.17
CA THR A 853 -5.49 19.32 44.89
C THR A 853 -4.33 18.40 44.53
N ASP A 854 -3.15 18.97 44.21
CA ASP A 854 -1.90 18.36 43.67
C ASP A 854 -1.48 16.96 44.20
N ALA A 855 -2.22 16.37 45.13
CA ALA A 855 -2.05 15.06 45.73
C ALA A 855 -2.64 13.85 44.95
N ASP A 856 -3.59 14.02 44.01
CA ASP A 856 -4.33 12.88 43.41
C ASP A 856 -4.18 12.69 41.88
N LEU A 857 -3.38 13.51 41.19
CA LEU A 857 -2.98 13.18 39.82
C LEU A 857 -1.97 12.02 39.86
N PRO A 858 -2.11 10.95 39.05
CA PRO A 858 -1.02 9.98 38.90
C PRO A 858 0.22 10.78 38.54
N THR A 859 1.29 10.56 39.31
CA THR A 859 2.58 11.22 39.14
C THR A 859 2.93 11.30 37.66
N MET A 860 3.11 12.54 37.17
CA MET A 860 3.70 12.88 35.88
C MET A 860 4.70 11.80 35.46
N ASN A 861 4.58 11.28 34.24
CA ASN A 861 5.73 10.65 33.63
C ASN A 861 6.79 11.77 33.53
N PRO A 862 7.94 11.69 34.21
CA PRO A 862 8.92 12.78 34.27
C PRO A 862 9.71 12.96 32.97
N ASP A 863 9.42 12.14 31.96
CA ASP A 863 10.17 12.12 30.71
C ASP A 863 9.71 13.27 29.81
N LEU A 864 10.63 14.20 29.60
CA LEU A 864 10.49 15.42 28.79
C LEU A 864 10.28 15.07 27.31
N PHE A 865 9.39 15.79 26.63
CA PHE A 865 9.11 15.56 25.21
C PHE A 865 10.05 16.36 24.30
N ASP A 866 11.01 15.68 23.65
CA ASP A 866 11.88 16.30 22.65
C ASP A 866 11.15 16.44 21.30
N LEU A 867 10.86 17.68 20.91
CA LEU A 867 10.20 18.00 19.65
C LEU A 867 11.11 17.76 18.42
N SER A 868 12.41 17.51 18.59
CA SER A 868 13.37 17.40 17.48
C SER A 868 13.07 16.24 16.52
N GLU A 869 12.51 15.12 16.99
CA GLU A 869 12.10 13.98 16.15
C GLU A 869 10.97 14.34 15.16
N LEU A 870 10.24 15.45 15.39
CA LEU A 870 9.21 15.89 14.45
C LEU A 870 9.79 16.39 13.11
N GLN A 871 11.09 16.73 13.05
CA GLN A 871 11.73 17.25 11.84
C GLN A 871 11.77 16.24 10.67
N TYR A 872 11.58 14.95 10.96
CA TYR A 872 11.62 13.88 9.96
C TYR A 872 10.29 13.72 9.20
N PHE A 873 9.21 14.33 9.67
CA PHE A 873 7.90 14.28 9.01
C PHE A 873 7.75 15.38 7.96
N ARG A 874 7.54 14.99 6.69
CA ARG A 874 7.41 15.93 5.56
C ARG A 874 5.98 16.44 5.35
N HIS A 875 4.97 15.73 5.86
CA HIS A 875 3.54 16.00 5.62
C HIS A 875 2.73 16.08 6.92
N LEU A 876 3.37 16.46 8.03
CA LEU A 876 2.70 16.59 9.33
C LEU A 876 1.84 17.86 9.38
N HIS A 877 0.53 17.73 9.20
CA HIS A 877 -0.43 18.84 9.18
C HIS A 877 -1.01 19.16 10.57
N TYR A 878 -1.04 18.19 11.47
CA TYR A 878 -1.66 18.31 12.79
C TYR A 878 -0.70 17.83 13.89
N PHE A 879 -0.53 18.64 14.93
CA PHE A 879 0.23 18.24 16.11
C PHE A 879 -0.49 18.67 17.39
N GLN A 880 -0.71 17.71 18.29
CA GLN A 880 -1.25 17.95 19.62
C GLN A 880 -0.31 17.41 20.69
N LEU A 881 0.02 18.25 21.67
CA LEU A 881 0.65 17.90 22.93
C LEU A 881 -0.22 18.41 24.07
N ARG A 882 -0.59 17.52 25.00
CA ARG A 882 -1.42 17.85 26.18
C ARG A 882 -0.90 17.22 27.45
N ASN A 883 -0.96 17.97 28.55
CA ASN A 883 -0.60 17.51 29.90
C ASN A 883 0.85 16.97 30.00
N GLN A 884 1.78 17.54 29.23
CA GLN A 884 3.18 17.11 29.16
C GLN A 884 4.09 18.33 29.03
N GLN A 885 5.21 18.36 29.74
CA GLN A 885 6.16 19.47 29.62
C GLN A 885 6.95 19.36 28.31
N ALA A 886 6.92 20.43 27.52
CA ALA A 886 7.77 20.58 26.35
C ALA A 886 9.12 21.17 26.78
N GLU A 887 10.23 20.53 26.44
CA GLU A 887 11.59 21.07 26.61
C GLU A 887 12.44 20.72 25.38
N GLY A 888 13.36 21.61 24.97
CA GLY A 888 14.33 21.32 23.90
C GLY A 888 14.32 22.28 22.71
N THR A 889 15.00 21.88 21.65
CA THR A 889 15.17 22.70 20.43
C THR A 889 13.88 22.70 19.63
N TRP A 890 13.13 23.81 19.70
CA TRP A 890 11.92 23.98 18.91
C TRP A 890 12.22 23.90 17.41
N VAL A 891 11.80 22.79 16.77
CA VAL A 891 11.84 22.61 15.31
C VAL A 891 10.52 22.96 14.63
N LEU A 892 9.48 23.28 15.40
CA LEU A 892 8.16 23.69 14.90
C LEU A 892 8.20 24.72 13.76
N PRO A 893 9.11 25.73 13.76
CA PRO A 893 9.20 26.69 12.66
C PRO A 893 9.39 26.07 11.26
N LYS A 894 9.90 24.84 11.17
CA LYS A 894 10.22 24.16 9.91
C LYS A 894 9.17 23.13 9.47
N LEU A 895 8.11 22.94 10.26
CA LEU A 895 7.11 21.89 10.03
C LEU A 895 5.87 22.45 9.30
N PRO A 896 5.29 21.72 8.34
CA PRO A 896 4.09 22.14 7.58
C PRO A 896 2.78 21.98 8.38
N ILE A 897 2.77 22.48 9.61
CA ILE A 897 1.65 22.33 10.55
C ILE A 897 0.59 23.40 10.31
N HIS A 898 -0.64 22.95 10.16
CA HIS A 898 -1.83 23.78 10.00
C HIS A 898 -2.66 23.85 11.30
N TRP A 899 -2.61 22.79 12.13
CA TRP A 899 -3.25 22.75 13.45
C TRP A 899 -2.23 22.43 14.54
N LEU A 900 -2.08 23.34 15.49
CA LEU A 900 -1.17 23.19 16.61
C LEU A 900 -1.92 23.32 17.94
N ILE A 901 -1.88 22.27 18.76
CA ILE A 901 -2.49 22.23 20.09
C ILE A 901 -1.41 21.96 21.12
N LEU A 902 -1.10 22.95 21.95
CA LEU A 902 -0.12 22.88 23.04
C LEU A 902 -0.78 23.36 24.34
N SER A 903 -1.78 22.61 24.82
CA SER A 903 -2.55 23.01 26.00
C SER A 903 -2.10 22.28 27.25
N ASN A 904 -1.88 23.00 28.35
CA ASN A 904 -1.33 22.45 29.59
C ASN A 904 0.05 21.80 29.39
N CYS A 905 0.96 22.52 28.71
CA CYS A 905 2.32 22.07 28.42
C CYS A 905 3.39 22.81 29.23
N GLY A 906 2.99 23.68 30.15
CA GLY A 906 3.92 24.51 30.94
C GLY A 906 4.55 25.65 30.14
N LEU A 907 3.95 26.07 29.02
CA LEU A 907 4.51 27.11 28.15
C LEU A 907 4.55 28.48 28.85
N THR A 908 5.57 29.26 28.53
CA THR A 908 5.80 30.62 29.02
C THR A 908 6.04 31.58 27.86
N ASP A 909 6.24 32.86 28.15
CA ASP A 909 6.58 33.87 27.14
C ASP A 909 7.88 33.54 26.38
N ALA A 910 8.77 32.72 26.96
CA ALA A 910 10.02 32.30 26.30
C ALA A 910 9.77 31.38 25.09
N ASP A 911 8.62 30.72 25.03
CA ASP A 911 8.26 29.76 23.97
C ASP A 911 7.58 30.44 22.77
N MET A 912 6.98 31.62 22.99
CA MET A 912 6.24 32.38 21.99
C MET A 912 7.04 32.70 20.71
N PRO A 913 8.33 33.08 20.75
CA PRO A 913 9.12 33.31 19.54
C PRO A 913 9.22 32.08 18.61
N TYR A 914 9.19 30.87 19.17
CA TYR A 914 9.27 29.64 18.39
C TYR A 914 7.91 29.27 17.78
N ILE A 915 6.84 29.45 18.53
CA ILE A 915 5.47 29.19 18.07
C ILE A 915 5.07 30.20 16.97
N THR A 916 5.42 31.47 17.15
CA THR A 916 5.10 32.55 16.21
C THR A 916 5.97 32.53 14.94
N ALA A 917 7.05 31.76 14.93
CA ALA A 917 7.94 31.60 13.78
C ALA A 917 7.51 30.47 12.81
N ILE A 918 6.37 29.82 13.03
CA ILE A 918 5.84 28.76 12.14
C ILE A 918 5.45 29.32 10.76
N ASN A 919 4.96 30.56 10.70
CA ASN A 919 4.44 31.21 9.50
C ASN A 919 5.56 31.95 8.73
N VAL A 920 6.68 31.27 8.45
CA VAL A 920 7.83 31.85 7.75
C VAL A 920 8.02 31.19 6.39
N ASP A 921 7.95 32.00 5.34
CA ASP A 921 8.29 31.62 3.96
C ASP A 921 9.82 31.58 3.84
N ASP A 922 10.41 30.39 3.74
CA ASP A 922 11.86 30.20 3.53
C ASP A 922 12.26 30.05 2.06
N GLY A 923 11.29 30.12 1.14
CA GLY A 923 11.49 29.96 -0.31
C GLY A 923 11.24 28.55 -0.85
N ASP A 924 11.24 27.50 -0.01
CA ASP A 924 11.02 26.10 -0.43
C ASP A 924 9.71 25.49 0.10
N ARG A 925 9.12 26.01 1.19
CA ARG A 925 7.84 25.55 1.77
C ARG A 925 7.00 26.72 2.32
N TYR A 926 5.70 26.72 2.04
CA TYR A 926 4.74 27.68 2.60
C TYR A 926 3.99 27.01 3.76
N ASN A 927 4.17 27.51 4.97
CA ASN A 927 3.41 27.08 6.15
C ASN A 927 2.34 28.12 6.45
N GLU A 928 1.08 27.71 6.54
CA GLU A 928 -0.04 28.58 6.94
C GLU A 928 -0.72 27.99 8.18
N LEU A 929 -0.34 28.45 9.36
CA LEU A 929 -1.00 28.01 10.58
C LEU A 929 -2.45 28.51 10.58
N TYR A 930 -3.41 27.57 10.65
CA TYR A 930 -4.85 27.84 10.63
C TYR A 930 -5.44 27.88 12.04
N SER A 931 -5.02 26.96 12.91
CA SER A 931 -5.55 26.83 14.28
C SER A 931 -4.45 26.70 15.30
N LEU A 932 -4.57 27.44 16.41
CA LEU A 932 -3.62 27.46 17.50
C LEU A 932 -4.33 27.39 18.85
N ASN A 933 -3.96 26.41 19.68
CA ASN A 933 -4.43 26.29 21.05
C ASN A 933 -3.26 26.29 22.04
N LEU A 934 -3.19 27.33 22.86
CA LEU A 934 -2.21 27.54 23.92
C LEU A 934 -2.87 27.66 25.30
N GLY A 935 -4.08 27.12 25.47
CA GLY A 935 -4.82 27.25 26.73
C GLY A 935 -4.18 26.48 27.89
N ASN A 936 -4.43 26.94 29.14
CA ASN A 936 -3.90 26.34 30.37
C ASN A 936 -2.36 26.36 30.47
N ASN A 937 -1.72 27.46 30.08
CA ASN A 937 -0.27 27.63 30.21
C ASN A 937 0.05 28.83 31.14
N ALA A 938 1.31 29.24 31.17
CA ALA A 938 1.80 30.39 31.94
C ALA A 938 2.20 31.57 31.04
N ILE A 939 1.48 31.76 29.92
CA ILE A 939 1.74 32.84 28.97
C ILE A 939 1.15 34.15 29.53
N THR A 940 1.92 35.24 29.46
CA THR A 940 1.49 36.57 29.89
C THR A 940 1.42 37.58 28.73
N SER A 941 2.16 37.31 27.65
CA SER A 941 2.26 38.16 26.47
C SER A 941 1.96 37.41 25.19
N LEU A 942 1.13 38.00 24.33
CA LEU A 942 0.82 37.51 22.98
C LEU A 942 1.77 38.07 21.91
N SER A 943 2.90 38.66 22.29
CA SER A 943 3.85 39.25 21.34
C SER A 943 4.33 38.24 20.29
N GLY A 944 4.36 38.67 19.03
CA GLY A 944 4.71 37.85 17.87
C GLY A 944 3.50 37.22 17.18
N MET A 945 2.32 37.18 17.83
CA MET A 945 1.09 36.66 17.22
C MET A 945 0.67 37.47 15.98
N GLU A 946 1.06 38.75 15.89
CA GLU A 946 0.82 39.60 14.72
C GLU A 946 1.39 39.04 13.41
N ARG A 947 2.31 38.06 13.48
CA ARG A 947 2.89 37.36 12.31
C ARG A 947 2.00 36.23 11.77
N LEU A 948 1.03 35.78 12.56
CA LEU A 948 0.16 34.65 12.22
C LEU A 948 -1.11 35.12 11.49
N ALA A 949 -0.96 35.92 10.43
CA ALA A 949 -2.08 36.53 9.70
C ALA A 949 -3.05 35.52 9.05
N THR A 950 -2.65 34.25 8.91
CA THR A 950 -3.47 33.15 8.36
C THR A 950 -4.36 32.48 9.40
N LEU A 951 -4.21 32.82 10.68
CA LEU A 951 -4.90 32.16 11.78
C LEU A 951 -6.41 32.43 11.76
N ASN A 952 -7.20 31.36 11.89
CA ASN A 952 -8.65 31.39 11.93
C ASN A 952 -9.21 31.00 13.31
N VAL A 953 -8.46 30.20 14.06
CA VAL A 953 -8.87 29.69 15.38
C VAL A 953 -7.76 29.96 16.38
N LEU A 954 -8.09 30.67 17.47
CA LEU A 954 -7.16 30.95 18.56
C LEU A 954 -7.79 30.64 19.92
N LEU A 955 -7.18 29.71 20.65
CA LEU A 955 -7.57 29.33 22.00
C LEU A 955 -6.42 29.64 22.97
N VAL A 956 -6.60 30.59 23.87
CA VAL A 956 -5.59 31.05 24.84
C VAL A 956 -6.15 31.16 26.26
N GLN A 957 -7.23 30.43 26.55
CA GLN A 957 -7.89 30.44 27.83
C GLN A 957 -7.00 30.00 28.99
N ARG A 958 -7.29 30.44 30.22
CA ARG A 958 -6.58 30.03 31.44
C ARG A 958 -5.06 30.24 31.34
N ASN A 959 -4.69 31.45 30.94
CA ASN A 959 -3.31 31.96 30.98
C ASN A 959 -3.28 33.16 31.94
N SER A 960 -2.24 34.01 31.85
CA SER A 960 -2.13 35.27 32.58
C SER A 960 -1.99 36.46 31.62
N ILE A 961 -2.69 36.41 30.49
CA ILE A 961 -2.64 37.44 29.45
C ILE A 961 -3.32 38.71 29.96
N SER A 962 -2.74 39.87 29.66
CA SER A 962 -3.28 41.19 30.03
C SER A 962 -3.46 42.13 28.85
N ASP A 963 -2.70 41.93 27.77
CA ASP A 963 -2.70 42.77 26.58
C ASP A 963 -3.12 41.96 25.33
N LEU A 964 -4.16 42.45 24.65
CA LEU A 964 -4.69 41.88 23.42
C LEU A 964 -4.26 42.67 22.17
N SER A 965 -3.46 43.73 22.31
CA SER A 965 -2.99 44.54 21.19
C SER A 965 -2.28 43.76 20.06
N PRO A 966 -1.55 42.64 20.32
CA PRO A 966 -0.98 41.83 19.24
C PRO A 966 -2.02 41.18 18.31
N LEU A 967 -3.29 41.11 18.72
CA LEU A 967 -4.38 40.54 17.93
C LEU A 967 -5.06 41.58 17.01
N SER A 968 -4.76 42.87 17.16
CA SER A 968 -5.44 43.97 16.45
C SER A 968 -5.39 43.86 14.92
N ASP A 969 -4.36 43.23 14.35
CA ASP A 969 -4.18 43.08 12.90
C ASP A 969 -4.63 41.70 12.38
N LEU A 970 -5.05 40.79 13.27
CA LEU A 970 -5.47 39.44 12.91
C LEU A 970 -6.93 39.41 12.45
N THR A 971 -7.13 39.69 11.16
CA THR A 971 -8.46 39.87 10.58
C THR A 971 -9.19 38.59 10.20
N ARG A 972 -8.53 37.42 10.24
CA ARG A 972 -9.11 36.14 9.79
C ARG A 972 -9.67 35.26 10.90
N ILE A 973 -9.56 35.67 12.16
CA ILE A 973 -10.00 34.85 13.29
C ILE A 973 -11.53 34.81 13.32
N HIS A 974 -12.08 33.59 13.21
CA HIS A 974 -13.51 33.32 13.33
C HIS A 974 -13.88 32.73 14.70
N LEU A 975 -12.93 32.09 15.40
CA LEU A 975 -13.14 31.54 16.73
C LEU A 975 -12.02 32.00 17.67
N LEU A 976 -12.41 32.69 18.74
CA LEU A 976 -11.50 33.17 19.78
C LEU A 976 -11.96 32.73 21.17
N ASN A 977 -11.08 32.07 21.92
CA ASN A 977 -11.26 31.82 23.35
C ASN A 977 -10.16 32.49 24.16
N ILE A 978 -10.54 33.52 24.93
CA ILE A 978 -9.66 34.26 25.84
C ILE A 978 -10.10 34.13 27.29
N SER A 979 -11.05 33.22 27.58
CA SER A 979 -11.64 33.04 28.90
C SER A 979 -10.57 32.78 29.98
N TRP A 980 -10.89 33.14 31.22
CA TRP A 980 -10.04 32.90 32.38
C TRP A 980 -8.65 33.54 32.30
N ASN A 981 -8.55 34.69 31.65
CA ASN A 981 -7.39 35.58 31.70
C ASN A 981 -7.78 36.85 32.48
N PRO A 982 -7.90 36.79 33.82
CA PRO A 982 -8.52 37.86 34.62
C PRO A 982 -7.78 39.20 34.57
N ALA A 983 -6.53 39.23 34.07
CA ALA A 983 -5.78 40.45 33.87
C ALA A 983 -6.18 41.23 32.60
N ILE A 984 -6.99 40.64 31.70
CA ILE A 984 -7.59 41.35 30.57
C ILE A 984 -8.66 42.30 31.10
N THR A 985 -8.42 43.60 30.92
CA THR A 985 -9.34 44.67 31.34
C THR A 985 -9.97 45.43 30.19
N SER A 986 -9.50 45.21 28.95
CA SER A 986 -10.03 45.82 27.74
C SER A 986 -10.02 44.81 26.59
N ILE A 987 -11.10 44.84 25.80
CA ILE A 987 -11.28 44.02 24.59
C ILE A 987 -11.38 44.86 23.30
N GLU A 988 -11.02 46.15 23.37
CA GLU A 988 -11.00 47.07 22.21
C GLU A 988 -10.20 46.52 21.01
N PRO A 989 -9.03 45.85 21.18
CA PRO A 989 -8.30 45.25 20.07
C PRO A 989 -9.12 44.26 19.22
N LEU A 990 -10.10 43.57 19.84
CA LEU A 990 -10.94 42.61 19.12
C LEU A 990 -11.84 43.30 18.10
N ALA A 991 -12.38 44.47 18.45
CA ALA A 991 -13.21 45.27 17.55
C ALA A 991 -12.42 45.92 16.40
N GLN A 992 -11.10 46.08 16.57
CA GLN A 992 -10.23 46.58 15.51
C GLN A 992 -9.91 45.50 14.48
N GLY A 993 -9.51 44.31 14.94
CA GLY A 993 -9.05 43.24 14.05
C GLY A 993 -10.16 42.34 13.52
N MET A 994 -11.10 41.94 14.38
CA MET A 994 -11.96 40.77 14.12
C MET A 994 -13.45 41.10 14.06
N ARG A 995 -13.82 42.39 14.01
CA ARG A 995 -15.23 42.84 14.06
C ARG A 995 -16.12 42.21 12.98
N GLU A 996 -15.58 42.02 11.77
CA GLU A 996 -16.33 41.47 10.63
C GLU A 996 -16.16 39.97 10.45
N THR A 997 -15.27 39.31 11.20
CA THR A 997 -14.91 37.89 10.97
C THR A 997 -15.22 36.98 12.15
N LEU A 998 -15.32 37.53 13.36
CA LEU A 998 -15.55 36.72 14.54
C LEU A 998 -16.96 36.14 14.56
N VAL A 999 -17.04 34.81 14.66
CA VAL A 999 -18.29 34.03 14.72
C VAL A 999 -18.50 33.48 16.12
N ASN A 1000 -17.42 33.07 16.79
CA ASN A 1000 -17.46 32.47 18.13
C ASN A 1000 -16.49 33.18 19.07
N LEU A 1001 -17.01 33.68 20.19
CA LEU A 1001 -16.23 34.39 21.21
C LEU A 1001 -16.53 33.86 22.62
N ASP A 1002 -15.49 33.36 23.29
CA ASP A 1002 -15.54 32.97 24.70
C ASP A 1002 -14.63 33.88 25.55
N MET A 1003 -15.26 34.57 26.48
CA MET A 1003 -14.68 35.55 27.40
C MET A 1003 -15.13 35.30 28.85
N ALA A 1004 -15.52 34.08 29.20
CA ALA A 1004 -15.85 33.75 30.58
C ALA A 1004 -14.68 34.08 31.53
N GLY A 1005 -14.98 34.50 32.76
CA GLY A 1005 -14.01 34.93 33.76
C GLY A 1005 -13.45 36.34 33.57
N LEU A 1006 -13.87 37.09 32.54
CA LEU A 1006 -13.41 38.46 32.28
C LEU A 1006 -14.40 39.51 32.81
N ALA A 1007 -13.88 40.56 33.43
CA ALA A 1007 -14.66 41.71 33.89
C ALA A 1007 -14.36 42.92 32.98
N VAL A 1008 -15.00 42.95 31.81
CA VAL A 1008 -14.70 43.91 30.72
C VAL A 1008 -15.97 44.63 30.24
N ASP A 1009 -15.79 45.81 29.64
CA ASP A 1009 -16.86 46.53 28.93
C ASP A 1009 -17.22 45.78 27.62
N LEU A 1010 -18.51 45.53 27.39
CA LEU A 1010 -19.02 44.82 26.21
C LEU A 1010 -19.28 45.73 25.01
N THR A 1011 -19.10 47.05 25.13
CA THR A 1011 -19.23 48.02 24.03
C THR A 1011 -18.51 47.59 22.74
N PRO A 1012 -17.28 47.05 22.78
CA PRO A 1012 -16.58 46.60 21.57
C PRO A 1012 -17.26 45.42 20.85
N VAL A 1013 -18.07 44.61 21.55
CA VAL A 1013 -18.78 43.45 20.98
C VAL A 1013 -20.05 43.86 20.25
N GLY A 1014 -20.67 44.98 20.65
CA GLY A 1014 -21.98 45.42 20.13
C GLY A 1014 -22.04 45.69 18.62
N GLY A 1015 -20.89 45.77 17.94
CA GLY A 1015 -20.76 45.93 16.50
C GLY A 1015 -20.31 44.70 15.71
N MET A 1016 -20.24 43.51 16.35
CA MET A 1016 -19.79 42.26 15.74
C MET A 1016 -20.97 41.47 15.15
N GLU A 1017 -21.50 41.92 14.01
CA GLU A 1017 -22.77 41.43 13.44
C GLU A 1017 -22.73 39.95 12.99
N ASN A 1018 -21.55 39.39 12.74
CA ASN A 1018 -21.36 37.99 12.33
C ASN A 1018 -21.23 37.00 13.51
N LEU A 1019 -21.33 37.49 14.75
CA LEU A 1019 -21.20 36.65 15.93
C LEU A 1019 -22.41 35.73 16.08
N ASP A 1020 -22.18 34.41 16.01
CA ASP A 1020 -23.20 33.38 16.24
C ASP A 1020 -23.20 32.90 17.70
N HIS A 1021 -22.02 32.82 18.35
CA HIS A 1021 -21.87 32.31 19.72
C HIS A 1021 -21.10 33.29 20.60
N LEU A 1022 -21.70 33.64 21.75
CA LEU A 1022 -21.07 34.47 22.77
C LEU A 1022 -21.19 33.81 24.13
N ARG A 1023 -20.03 33.60 24.78
CA ARG A 1023 -19.95 33.14 26.16
C ARG A 1023 -19.26 34.18 27.04
N ILE A 1024 -19.95 34.61 28.09
CA ILE A 1024 -19.52 35.63 29.04
C ILE A 1024 -19.97 35.25 30.46
N GLY A 1025 -19.41 35.92 31.47
CA GLY A 1025 -19.75 35.69 32.88
C GLY A 1025 -18.57 35.14 33.68
N ASP A 1026 -18.83 34.37 34.72
CA ASP A 1026 -17.84 33.75 35.61
C ASP A 1026 -18.18 32.24 35.72
N ASP A 1027 -17.58 31.55 36.69
CA ASP A 1027 -17.96 30.18 37.04
C ASP A 1027 -19.44 30.12 37.43
N TRP A 1028 -20.11 29.02 37.08
CA TRP A 1028 -21.52 28.75 37.37
C TRP A 1028 -21.93 28.89 38.85
N ASN A 1029 -20.98 28.90 39.79
CA ASN A 1029 -21.20 29.11 41.24
C ASN A 1029 -20.79 30.50 41.76
N SER A 1030 -20.28 31.36 40.89
CA SER A 1030 -19.83 32.71 41.25
C SER A 1030 -20.93 33.74 41.01
N HIS A 1031 -20.81 34.89 41.67
CA HIS A 1031 -21.55 36.12 41.38
C HIS A 1031 -20.59 37.33 41.46
N ARG A 1032 -19.29 37.10 41.21
CA ARG A 1032 -18.24 38.11 41.42
C ARG A 1032 -18.26 39.20 40.35
N ILE A 1033 -18.80 38.90 39.17
CA ILE A 1033 -18.80 39.78 38.01
C ILE A 1033 -20.21 40.33 37.80
N ALA A 1034 -20.32 41.63 37.54
CA ALA A 1034 -21.55 42.27 37.09
C ALA A 1034 -21.40 42.61 35.61
N LEU A 1035 -22.42 42.29 34.81
CA LEU A 1035 -22.41 42.50 33.36
C LEU A 1035 -23.55 43.41 32.93
N ASP A 1036 -23.21 44.34 32.03
CA ASP A 1036 -24.14 45.20 31.31
C ASP A 1036 -24.34 44.63 29.90
N LEU A 1037 -25.55 44.10 29.62
CA LEU A 1037 -25.86 43.51 28.32
C LEU A 1037 -26.38 44.53 27.29
N ALA A 1038 -26.59 45.79 27.65
CA ALA A 1038 -27.15 46.80 26.74
C ALA A 1038 -26.33 46.96 25.44
N PRO A 1039 -24.99 46.90 25.46
CA PRO A 1039 -24.20 46.94 24.24
C PRO A 1039 -24.50 45.82 23.24
N LEU A 1040 -24.98 44.67 23.71
CA LEU A 1040 -25.24 43.50 22.87
C LEU A 1040 -26.59 43.58 22.14
N SER A 1041 -27.46 44.53 22.50
CA SER A 1041 -28.85 44.63 21.97
C SER A 1041 -28.94 44.71 20.44
N GLY A 1042 -27.89 45.18 19.76
CA GLY A 1042 -27.80 45.24 18.30
C GLY A 1042 -27.50 43.91 17.60
N LEU A 1043 -27.10 42.86 18.34
CA LEU A 1043 -26.68 41.57 17.80
C LEU A 1043 -27.89 40.67 17.44
N THR A 1044 -28.70 41.13 16.48
CA THR A 1044 -29.94 40.45 16.07
C THR A 1044 -29.73 39.07 15.44
N GLY A 1045 -28.52 38.80 14.92
CA GLY A 1045 -28.11 37.53 14.32
C GLY A 1045 -27.51 36.51 15.30
N LEU A 1046 -27.28 36.89 16.56
CA LEU A 1046 -26.67 36.00 17.57
C LEU A 1046 -27.57 34.79 17.82
N LYS A 1047 -27.00 33.59 17.79
CA LYS A 1047 -27.72 32.32 17.95
C LYS A 1047 -27.59 31.73 19.34
N TYR A 1048 -26.42 31.83 19.97
CA TYR A 1048 -26.14 31.22 21.26
C TYR A 1048 -25.59 32.27 22.20
N LEU A 1049 -26.35 32.57 23.25
CA LEU A 1049 -25.94 33.48 24.32
C LEU A 1049 -25.81 32.71 25.62
N HIS A 1050 -24.58 32.58 26.11
CA HIS A 1050 -24.27 31.99 27.40
C HIS A 1050 -23.75 33.06 28.36
N VAL A 1051 -24.56 33.39 29.37
CA VAL A 1051 -24.18 34.23 30.51
C VAL A 1051 -24.28 33.38 31.76
N LEU A 1052 -23.15 33.18 32.44
CA LEU A 1052 -23.06 32.25 33.55
C LEU A 1052 -22.50 32.94 34.79
N GLY A 1053 -23.10 32.71 35.96
CA GLY A 1053 -22.50 33.12 37.24
C GLY A 1053 -22.17 34.62 37.35
N ALA A 1054 -22.93 35.47 36.66
CA ALA A 1054 -22.70 36.90 36.62
C ALA A 1054 -23.99 37.64 36.91
N LYS A 1055 -23.92 38.70 37.72
CA LYS A 1055 -25.09 39.52 38.02
C LYS A 1055 -25.48 40.33 36.79
N VAL A 1056 -26.67 40.05 36.23
CA VAL A 1056 -27.21 40.76 35.07
C VAL A 1056 -28.39 41.62 35.48
N ASP A 1057 -28.20 42.94 35.44
CA ASP A 1057 -29.23 43.89 35.86
C ASP A 1057 -30.20 44.27 34.71
N ASN A 1058 -29.78 44.21 33.45
CA ASN A 1058 -30.54 44.66 32.26
C ASN A 1058 -30.75 43.56 31.19
N VAL A 1059 -31.44 42.50 31.59
CA VAL A 1059 -31.78 41.33 30.74
C VAL A 1059 -32.66 41.73 29.54
N GLU A 1060 -33.35 42.87 29.63
CA GLU A 1060 -34.24 43.45 28.63
C GLU A 1060 -33.53 43.70 27.29
N ALA A 1061 -32.20 43.86 27.30
CA ALA A 1061 -31.39 43.92 26.08
C ALA A 1061 -31.50 42.65 25.21
N ILE A 1062 -31.85 41.50 25.80
CA ILE A 1062 -32.03 40.23 25.09
C ILE A 1062 -33.24 40.30 24.15
N SER A 1063 -34.29 41.04 24.50
CA SER A 1063 -35.55 41.08 23.72
C SER A 1063 -35.40 41.53 22.26
N SER A 1064 -34.32 42.24 21.91
CA SER A 1064 -34.02 42.63 20.53
C SER A 1064 -33.18 41.60 19.75
N MET A 1065 -32.63 40.57 20.40
CA MET A 1065 -31.79 39.53 19.82
C MET A 1065 -32.65 38.40 19.20
N SER A 1066 -33.36 38.71 18.11
CA SER A 1066 -34.35 37.80 17.51
C SER A 1066 -33.80 36.47 16.97
N GLY A 1067 -32.49 36.38 16.73
CA GLY A 1067 -31.80 35.21 16.17
C GLY A 1067 -31.53 34.07 17.16
N LEU A 1068 -31.80 34.26 18.46
CA LEU A 1068 -31.40 33.32 19.50
C LEU A 1068 -32.07 31.95 19.39
N ILE A 1069 -31.24 30.91 19.34
CA ILE A 1069 -31.57 29.48 19.39
C ILE A 1069 -31.41 28.96 20.82
N CYS A 1070 -30.34 29.36 21.52
CA CYS A 1070 -30.07 28.98 22.90
C CYS A 1070 -29.88 30.23 23.77
N ILE A 1071 -30.60 30.28 24.89
CA ILE A 1071 -30.48 31.33 25.90
C ILE A 1071 -30.11 30.68 27.23
N ASN A 1072 -28.85 30.82 27.64
CA ASN A 1072 -28.38 30.32 28.92
C ASN A 1072 -28.04 31.51 29.83
N LEU A 1073 -28.82 31.66 30.91
CA LEU A 1073 -28.68 32.67 31.95
C LEU A 1073 -28.58 32.00 33.33
N GLN A 1074 -27.85 30.89 33.42
CA GLN A 1074 -27.65 30.16 34.66
C GLN A 1074 -26.94 31.04 35.71
N ASN A 1075 -27.51 31.09 36.91
CA ASN A 1075 -26.95 31.78 38.07
C ASN A 1075 -26.68 33.29 37.79
N CYS A 1076 -27.59 33.95 37.08
CA CYS A 1076 -27.45 35.36 36.68
C CYS A 1076 -28.16 36.36 37.61
N GLY A 1077 -28.77 35.88 38.69
CA GLY A 1077 -29.54 36.68 39.64
C GLY A 1077 -30.87 37.20 39.09
N LEU A 1078 -31.47 36.51 38.12
CA LEU A 1078 -32.78 36.86 37.56
C LEU A 1078 -33.89 36.69 38.59
N THR A 1079 -34.85 37.62 38.56
CA THR A 1079 -36.10 37.52 39.31
C THR A 1079 -37.27 37.31 38.34
N SER A 1080 -38.40 36.77 38.81
CA SER A 1080 -39.57 36.50 37.95
C SER A 1080 -40.06 37.71 37.14
N ALA A 1081 -39.85 38.94 37.63
CA ALA A 1081 -40.22 40.16 36.91
C ALA A 1081 -39.43 40.38 35.60
N LYS A 1082 -38.25 39.75 35.45
CA LYS A 1082 -37.39 39.89 34.27
C LYS A 1082 -37.69 38.86 33.17
N LEU A 1083 -38.57 37.88 33.42
CA LEU A 1083 -38.88 36.83 32.45
C LEU A 1083 -39.52 37.37 31.16
N THR A 1084 -40.17 38.52 31.21
CA THR A 1084 -40.75 39.16 30.02
C THR A 1084 -39.72 39.50 28.96
N ALA A 1085 -38.45 39.65 29.34
CA ALA A 1085 -37.34 39.91 28.42
C ALA A 1085 -37.00 38.70 27.53
N LEU A 1086 -37.47 37.50 27.89
CA LEU A 1086 -37.25 36.26 27.15
C LEU A 1086 -38.39 35.94 26.17
N ASN A 1087 -39.40 36.81 26.07
CA ASN A 1087 -40.50 36.64 25.12
C ASN A 1087 -40.11 37.19 23.75
N GLY A 1088 -40.69 36.62 22.69
CA GLY A 1088 -40.50 37.12 21.32
C GLY A 1088 -39.31 36.52 20.57
N HIS A 1089 -38.84 35.33 20.97
CA HIS A 1089 -37.75 34.60 20.31
C HIS A 1089 -38.26 33.35 19.58
N PRO A 1090 -38.69 33.47 18.30
CA PRO A 1090 -39.36 32.39 17.61
C PRO A 1090 -38.47 31.19 17.25
N LEU A 1091 -37.15 31.36 17.31
CA LEU A 1091 -36.16 30.33 16.95
C LEU A 1091 -35.60 29.59 18.16
N THR A 1092 -35.88 30.04 19.39
CA THR A 1092 -35.27 29.49 20.60
C THR A 1092 -35.77 28.08 20.85
N THR A 1093 -34.83 27.13 20.94
CA THR A 1093 -35.08 25.72 21.26
C THR A 1093 -34.72 25.35 22.69
N GLU A 1094 -33.80 26.09 23.30
CA GLU A 1094 -33.28 25.81 24.65
C GLU A 1094 -33.19 27.08 25.48
N ILE A 1095 -33.68 27.00 26.73
CA ILE A 1095 -33.53 28.06 27.73
C ILE A 1095 -33.00 27.47 29.03
N ASN A 1096 -31.86 27.94 29.53
CA ASN A 1096 -31.34 27.57 30.84
C ASN A 1096 -31.44 28.77 31.81
N LEU A 1097 -32.22 28.60 32.88
CA LEU A 1097 -32.44 29.58 33.93
C LEU A 1097 -32.13 29.01 35.32
N GLU A 1098 -31.32 27.96 35.39
CA GLU A 1098 -30.97 27.33 36.65
C GLU A 1098 -30.35 28.32 37.64
N ARG A 1099 -30.57 28.09 38.93
CA ARG A 1099 -29.93 28.79 40.06
C ARG A 1099 -30.16 30.30 40.07
N ASN A 1100 -31.32 30.74 39.59
CA ASN A 1100 -31.77 32.12 39.68
C ASN A 1100 -32.68 32.33 40.92
N PHE A 1101 -33.30 33.50 41.01
CA PHE A 1101 -34.23 33.86 42.09
C PHE A 1101 -35.70 33.86 41.61
N LEU A 1102 -36.06 32.93 40.73
CA LEU A 1102 -37.42 32.82 40.19
C LEU A 1102 -38.36 32.19 41.24
N ARG A 1103 -39.58 32.74 41.34
CA ARG A 1103 -40.66 32.23 42.22
C ARG A 1103 -41.92 31.82 41.46
N THR A 1104 -42.13 32.44 40.31
CA THR A 1104 -43.22 32.20 39.37
C THR A 1104 -42.69 32.34 37.94
N LEU A 1105 -43.41 31.76 36.99
CA LEU A 1105 -43.16 31.83 35.55
C LEU A 1105 -44.17 32.73 34.80
N ASP A 1106 -45.06 33.46 35.49
CA ASP A 1106 -46.14 34.28 34.88
C ASP A 1106 -45.68 35.32 33.84
N GLY A 1107 -44.40 35.69 33.85
CA GLY A 1107 -43.81 36.62 32.88
C GLY A 1107 -43.39 35.99 31.54
N LEU A 1108 -43.40 34.66 31.45
CA LEU A 1108 -42.98 33.90 30.27
C LEU A 1108 -44.20 33.50 29.42
N ASP A 1109 -44.22 33.89 28.16
CA ASP A 1109 -45.29 33.59 27.20
C ASP A 1109 -44.81 32.56 26.16
N LEU A 1110 -45.16 31.30 26.37
CA LEU A 1110 -44.79 30.18 25.50
C LEU A 1110 -45.32 30.34 24.05
N SER A 1111 -46.38 31.12 23.83
CA SER A 1111 -46.87 31.37 22.47
C SER A 1111 -45.88 32.16 21.61
N THR A 1112 -44.96 32.87 22.27
CA THR A 1112 -43.86 33.61 21.62
C THR A 1112 -42.59 32.78 21.43
N LEU A 1113 -42.59 31.53 21.90
CA LEU A 1113 -41.48 30.57 21.86
C LEU A 1113 -41.89 29.24 21.18
N PRO A 1114 -42.40 29.25 19.94
CA PRO A 1114 -42.99 28.09 19.28
C PRO A 1114 -42.01 26.93 18.99
N GLN A 1115 -40.71 27.16 19.05
CA GLN A 1115 -39.67 26.15 18.80
C GLN A 1115 -39.03 25.62 20.09
N LEU A 1116 -39.46 26.11 21.27
CA LEU A 1116 -38.87 25.71 22.54
C LEU A 1116 -39.07 24.21 22.75
N LYS A 1117 -37.99 23.50 23.07
CA LYS A 1117 -37.97 22.07 23.34
C LYS A 1117 -37.52 21.77 24.75
N GLU A 1118 -36.60 22.58 25.28
CA GLU A 1118 -35.92 22.29 26.54
C GLU A 1118 -35.84 23.55 27.40
N ILE A 1119 -36.21 23.43 28.68
CA ILE A 1119 -36.03 24.50 29.67
C ILE A 1119 -35.49 23.95 30.99
N ALA A 1120 -34.35 24.50 31.45
CA ALA A 1120 -33.74 24.13 32.72
C ALA A 1120 -34.05 25.18 33.79
N LEU A 1121 -34.63 24.74 34.92
CA LEU A 1121 -35.16 25.58 35.98
C LEU A 1121 -34.64 25.19 37.38
N ASP A 1122 -33.74 24.21 37.47
CA ASP A 1122 -33.19 23.72 38.74
C ASP A 1122 -32.63 24.84 39.64
N GLY A 1123 -32.74 24.69 40.96
CA GLY A 1123 -32.22 25.69 41.91
C GLY A 1123 -33.00 27.00 42.00
N ASN A 1124 -34.21 27.09 41.42
CA ASN A 1124 -35.17 28.18 41.64
C ASN A 1124 -36.24 27.83 42.68
N ALA A 1125 -37.03 28.81 43.14
CA ALA A 1125 -38.11 28.63 44.11
C ALA A 1125 -39.50 28.63 43.44
N ILE A 1126 -39.65 27.91 42.33
CA ILE A 1126 -40.89 27.81 41.54
C ILE A 1126 -41.75 26.67 42.11
N SER A 1127 -43.06 26.88 42.21
CA SER A 1127 -44.01 25.87 42.75
C SER A 1127 -45.13 25.47 41.78
N ASP A 1128 -45.27 26.19 40.67
CA ASP A 1128 -46.29 25.94 39.65
C ASP A 1128 -45.61 25.82 38.28
N PHE A 1129 -45.77 24.64 37.65
CA PHE A 1129 -45.25 24.30 36.33
C PHE A 1129 -46.37 23.98 35.33
N SER A 1130 -47.63 24.23 35.70
CA SER A 1130 -48.81 23.85 34.90
C SER A 1130 -48.84 24.49 33.50
N MET A 1131 -48.09 25.56 33.27
CA MET A 1131 -47.93 26.17 31.93
C MET A 1131 -47.31 25.23 30.90
N PHE A 1132 -46.58 24.19 31.33
CA PHE A 1132 -45.98 23.20 30.44
C PHE A 1132 -46.88 21.96 30.21
N ASP A 1133 -48.01 21.85 30.93
CA ASP A 1133 -48.92 20.71 30.82
C ASP A 1133 -49.46 20.57 29.38
N GLY A 1134 -49.26 19.39 28.78
CA GLY A 1134 -49.70 19.12 27.42
C GLY A 1134 -48.83 19.74 26.32
N THR A 1135 -47.70 20.36 26.67
CA THR A 1135 -46.65 20.78 25.72
C THR A 1135 -45.64 19.64 25.49
N ALA A 1136 -44.87 19.70 24.40
CA ALA A 1136 -43.78 18.77 24.12
C ALA A 1136 -42.41 19.25 24.67
N ILE A 1137 -42.43 20.17 25.63
CA ILE A 1137 -41.24 20.81 26.20
C ILE A 1137 -40.73 19.95 27.37
N THR A 1138 -39.47 19.56 27.32
CA THR A 1138 -38.75 18.92 28.43
C THR A 1138 -38.35 19.98 29.45
N VAL A 1139 -38.72 19.78 30.72
CA VAL A 1139 -38.38 20.67 31.83
C VAL A 1139 -37.38 19.97 32.73
N TYR A 1140 -36.18 20.53 32.89
CA TYR A 1140 -35.17 20.01 33.82
C TYR A 1140 -35.25 20.75 35.16
N GLY A 1141 -35.48 20.00 36.25
CA GLY A 1141 -35.46 20.52 37.62
C GLY A 1141 -35.41 19.39 38.65
N GLN A 1142 -34.52 19.47 39.65
CA GLN A 1142 -34.54 18.54 40.78
C GLN A 1142 -35.41 19.11 41.90
N ASP A 1143 -36.59 18.54 42.09
CA ASP A 1143 -37.30 18.66 43.36
C ASP A 1143 -36.70 17.62 44.33
N TRP A 1144 -35.84 18.04 45.26
CA TRP A 1144 -35.25 17.14 46.28
C TRP A 1144 -36.30 16.58 47.26
N GLN A 1145 -37.59 16.88 47.05
CA GLN A 1145 -38.70 16.32 47.82
C GLN A 1145 -39.92 15.82 47.02
N ASN A 1146 -39.99 15.94 45.69
CA ASN A 1146 -41.08 15.33 44.91
C ASN A 1146 -40.57 14.48 43.76
N THR A 1147 -40.95 13.20 43.82
CA THR A 1147 -40.84 12.24 42.74
C THR A 1147 -41.98 12.45 41.76
N ALA A 1148 -41.84 13.45 40.89
CA ALA A 1148 -42.43 13.49 39.55
C ALA A 1148 -42.05 14.81 38.87
N TYR A 1149 -41.10 14.76 37.93
CA TYR A 1149 -41.22 15.34 36.61
C TYR A 1149 -40.49 14.41 35.64
#